data_AF-A0AAD3CGY8-F1
#
_entry.id   AF-A0AAD3CGY8-F1
#
_cell.length_a   1.000
_cell.length_b   1.000
_cell.length_c   1.000
_cell.angle_alpha   90.00
_cell.angle_beta   90.00
_cell.angle_gamma   90.00
#
_symmetry.space_group_name_H-M   'P 1'
#
loop_
_entity.id
_entity.type
_entity.pdbx_description
1 polymer ?
#
loop_
_entity_poly.entity_id
_entity_poly.type
_entity_poly.pdbx_seq_one_letter_code
_entity_poly.pdbx_strand_id
1 'polypeptide(L)'
;MLHQLFVLLSLQCLVSSVPTESINTNDTLIERDLNIFEPEVDPLECFVHIVDGMPEPGMNEVAPQYICKTDDGNGIFFDESPLAAIGDSFESGTTRVAVEPISSILEGRNDESFQLLNSQKVTVLDSYYNDDDDNDVEEEERRRLAFNWGDKKLLVVKLESLTSKADQSEWKLYDDFFDDENNVKKIYMECSNGGFRIQPATGPNVNRGVLTLFTNTNLVGISWRAAASIVRNLIPSYDVVDRDHTVVVLPNDVDFFGAAAWAEMPGSTFWVQSKYAAAPIVQAHELGHNLGQGHSGYGDGSYNDPTCNMGNRAGWHDEGSKMCFNAAKTWNLGWYDQYHHQIDPRIASWEGTIVGINAVHENNIQSSQKVVLKISSNGERDLYIIYQRKVGANSQITDFGNTVVITEQMSATRSQSNLKASLKEGDEYVQGGWSNTGALNIKVCDLSANGTGYARILVFATSRQNLSCDSTPAPVQQPQQAPVQAPVQAPVQMPVQAPVQAPVQSPVQAPVKPPTPKVCNDFPYNWSDNYGDGCSWYGEKGRCNVYGAWQWQNGKTANDVCCACGGGRLGAPSPTSPTTKAPTISPTSSPVPPTPTAFPTSVVSTDAPSKAPIISTDAPTKSTSSKPTNRPNSGPCLDAKSKAIFYRNGAKIKKPCKWVARMPNARCRNIAGAKKHCPSTCKDHGGLDFCNQDSPLRFFIEGSWITCVNGRKDPGLCAQKEFSTSCPYSCDWLYN
;
A
#
# COMPACT_ATOMS: atom_id res chain seq x y z
N MET A 1 17.76 -8.98 69.89
CA MET A 1 16.99 -7.86 70.46
C MET A 1 16.92 -6.74 69.42
N LEU A 2 15.93 -5.87 69.54
CA LEU A 2 15.58 -4.64 68.77
C LEU A 2 16.76 -3.82 68.19
N HIS A 3 16.65 -2.94 67.18
CA HIS A 3 15.61 -2.53 66.20
C HIS A 3 16.28 -1.55 65.18
N GLN A 4 15.80 -1.44 63.93
CA GLN A 4 15.74 -0.20 63.09
C GLN A 4 17.06 0.58 62.75
N LEU A 5 17.13 1.57 61.83
CA LEU A 5 16.59 1.72 60.45
C LEU A 5 17.50 2.72 59.66
N PHE A 6 17.24 2.87 58.35
CA PHE A 6 17.89 3.70 57.29
C PHE A 6 18.04 5.24 57.49
N VAL A 7 18.60 5.92 56.44
CA VAL A 7 18.60 7.39 56.09
C VAL A 7 19.86 8.17 56.54
N LEU A 8 20.49 9.14 55.82
CA LEU A 8 20.76 9.49 54.38
C LEU A 8 21.67 10.75 54.36
N LEU A 9 22.41 11.02 53.26
CA LEU A 9 23.20 12.26 52.95
C LEU A 9 24.39 12.57 53.91
N SER A 10 25.47 13.28 53.51
CA SER A 10 25.64 14.30 52.45
C SER A 10 27.04 14.32 51.78
N LEU A 11 27.14 15.09 50.68
CA LEU A 11 28.32 15.34 49.83
C LEU A 11 29.58 15.87 50.54
N GLN A 12 30.75 15.52 50.00
CA GLN A 12 31.94 16.37 50.03
C GLN A 12 32.59 16.44 48.63
N CYS A 13 32.74 17.66 48.11
CA CYS A 13 33.45 17.93 46.87
C CYS A 13 34.98 17.96 47.08
N LEU A 14 35.72 17.58 46.03
CA LEU A 14 37.16 17.79 45.91
C LEU A 14 37.41 18.72 44.71
N VAL A 15 37.74 19.98 44.99
CA VAL A 15 38.36 20.90 44.01
C VAL A 15 39.52 21.60 44.69
N SER A 16 40.66 21.64 44.00
CA SER A 16 41.94 22.06 44.54
C SER A 16 42.29 23.51 44.21
N SER A 17 42.97 24.16 45.16
CA SER A 17 44.04 25.18 44.95
C SER A 17 43.78 26.42 44.08
N VAL A 18 43.59 27.56 44.74
CA VAL A 18 44.12 28.89 44.33
C VAL A 18 44.67 29.58 45.61
N PRO A 19 45.83 30.26 45.59
CA PRO A 19 46.51 30.71 46.81
C PRO A 19 45.96 32.02 47.41
N THR A 20 46.28 32.23 48.69
CA THR A 20 45.88 33.36 49.51
C THR A 20 46.68 34.63 49.24
N GLU A 21 46.02 35.76 48.97
CA GLU A 21 46.53 37.09 49.28
C GLU A 21 45.57 37.83 50.23
N SER A 22 46.14 38.73 51.03
CA SER A 22 45.52 39.32 52.21
C SER A 22 44.58 40.49 51.87
N ILE A 23 43.35 40.46 52.38
CA ILE A 23 42.48 41.63 52.43
C ILE A 23 42.48 42.21 53.84
N ASN A 24 42.81 43.50 53.92
CA ASN A 24 42.81 44.31 55.13
C ASN A 24 41.37 44.79 55.43
N THR A 25 40.99 44.87 56.70
CA THR A 25 39.64 45.28 57.10
C THR A 25 39.48 46.79 57.03
N ASN A 26 38.53 47.29 56.20
CA ASN A 26 37.53 48.30 56.58
C ASN A 26 36.59 48.70 55.42
N ASP A 27 35.42 49.21 55.82
CA ASP A 27 34.49 50.11 55.13
C ASP A 27 33.57 49.63 53.98
N THR A 28 32.30 49.49 54.38
CA THR A 28 31.06 49.98 53.74
C THR A 28 30.68 49.58 52.31
N LEU A 29 29.60 48.79 52.25
CA LEU A 29 28.46 48.90 51.32
C LEU A 29 28.69 49.69 50.01
N ILE A 30 29.05 48.95 48.97
CA ILE A 30 28.75 49.31 47.58
C ILE A 30 28.02 48.11 46.99
N GLU A 31 26.89 48.37 46.32
CA GLU A 31 26.17 47.36 45.55
C GLU A 31 27.11 46.77 44.50
N ARG A 32 27.45 45.48 44.65
CA ARG A 32 28.01 44.72 43.55
C ARG A 32 26.85 44.05 42.85
N ASP A 33 26.63 44.43 41.60
CA ASP A 33 25.85 43.64 40.65
C ASP A 33 26.32 42.18 40.73
N LEU A 34 25.44 41.33 41.23
CA LEU A 34 25.51 39.90 40.95
C LEU A 34 25.09 39.76 39.48
N ASN A 35 26.04 40.04 38.59
CA ASN A 35 26.04 39.43 37.26
C ASN A 35 26.09 37.92 37.50
N ILE A 36 24.90 37.33 37.57
CA ILE A 36 24.69 35.92 37.30
C ILE A 36 25.25 35.74 35.89
N PHE A 37 26.42 35.11 35.80
CA PHE A 37 26.82 34.46 34.57
C PHE A 37 25.78 33.36 34.36
N GLU A 38 24.72 33.69 33.63
CA GLU A 38 23.96 32.68 32.93
C GLU A 38 25.00 31.91 32.09
N PRO A 39 25.11 30.58 32.25
CA PRO A 39 26.01 29.82 31.41
C PRO A 39 25.52 30.02 29.98
N GLU A 40 26.38 30.58 29.14
CA GLU A 40 26.13 30.79 27.72
C GLU A 40 25.92 29.39 27.11
N VAL A 41 24.65 28.99 26.93
CA VAL A 41 24.31 27.68 26.37
C VAL A 41 24.49 27.82 24.87
N ASP A 42 25.48 27.12 24.32
CA ASP A 42 25.74 27.10 22.89
C ASP A 42 24.41 26.81 22.13
N PRO A 43 24.04 27.64 21.14
CA PRO A 43 22.79 27.49 20.43
C PRO A 43 22.77 26.16 19.66
N LEU A 44 21.62 25.50 19.66
CA LEU A 44 21.43 24.22 19.00
C LEU A 44 21.31 24.42 17.48
N GLU A 45 22.22 23.83 16.70
CA GLU A 45 22.12 23.83 15.24
C GLU A 45 21.36 22.61 14.73
N CYS A 46 20.37 22.82 13.85
CA CYS A 46 19.49 21.73 13.38
C CYS A 46 18.71 22.06 12.11
N PHE A 47 18.14 21.02 11.49
CA PHE A 47 17.14 21.14 10.44
C PHE A 47 15.72 21.19 11.02
N VAL A 48 14.88 22.09 10.51
CA VAL A 48 13.47 22.24 10.97
C VAL A 48 12.55 21.39 10.10
N HIS A 49 11.88 20.42 10.72
CA HIS A 49 10.85 19.59 10.09
C HIS A 49 9.45 19.95 10.60
N ILE A 50 8.47 19.96 9.69
CA ILE A 50 7.04 19.91 10.02
C ILE A 50 6.73 18.55 10.65
N VAL A 51 5.89 18.56 11.68
CA VAL A 51 5.19 17.39 12.19
C VAL A 51 3.69 17.63 12.01
N ASP A 52 3.10 16.96 11.03
CA ASP A 52 1.68 17.05 10.71
C ASP A 52 0.88 15.97 11.48
N GLY A 53 -0.44 16.10 11.59
CA GLY A 53 -1.22 15.23 12.46
C GLY A 53 -2.63 14.92 11.99
N MET A 54 -2.95 13.63 11.86
CA MET A 54 -4.24 13.12 11.40
C MET A 54 -5.32 13.20 12.49
N PRO A 55 -6.40 14.00 12.33
CA PRO A 55 -7.53 14.01 13.26
C PRO A 55 -8.46 12.78 13.06
N GLU A 56 -9.30 12.48 14.04
CA GLU A 56 -10.36 11.47 13.87
C GLU A 56 -11.44 11.97 12.87
N PRO A 57 -12.17 11.09 12.15
CA PRO A 57 -13.19 11.51 11.18
C PRO A 57 -14.27 12.39 11.80
N GLY A 58 -14.45 13.60 11.27
CA GLY A 58 -15.43 14.59 11.75
C GLY A 58 -14.94 15.47 12.90
N MET A 59 -13.69 15.29 13.35
CA MET A 59 -13.00 16.26 14.21
C MET A 59 -12.38 17.39 13.39
N ASN A 60 -12.08 18.50 14.05
CA ASN A 60 -11.37 19.62 13.42
C ASN A 60 -9.94 19.21 13.07
N GLU A 61 -9.39 19.83 12.02
CA GLU A 61 -7.97 19.73 11.70
C GLU A 61 -7.12 20.32 12.83
N VAL A 62 -6.01 19.66 13.15
CA VAL A 62 -5.05 20.10 14.16
C VAL A 62 -3.96 20.95 13.50
N ALA A 63 -3.42 21.92 14.22
CA ALA A 63 -2.33 22.76 13.68
C ALA A 63 -1.02 21.95 13.60
N PRO A 64 -0.23 22.09 12.52
CA PRO A 64 1.07 21.42 12.42
C PRO A 64 2.03 21.93 13.49
N GLN A 65 2.88 21.03 13.95
CA GLN A 65 3.94 21.29 14.93
C GLN A 65 5.32 21.23 14.24
N TYR A 66 6.38 21.54 14.98
CA TYR A 66 7.72 21.65 14.42
C TYR A 66 8.74 20.95 15.33
N ILE A 67 9.71 20.29 14.71
CA ILE A 67 10.82 19.61 15.38
C ILE A 67 12.15 20.02 14.73
N CYS A 68 13.11 20.35 15.57
CA CYS A 68 14.49 20.70 15.23
C CYS A 68 15.34 19.43 15.35
N LYS A 69 15.82 18.89 14.24
CA LYS A 69 16.67 17.69 14.16
C LYS A 69 18.12 18.05 13.93
N THR A 70 18.95 17.71 14.91
CA THR A 70 20.41 17.81 14.85
C THR A 70 21.01 16.73 13.94
N ASP A 71 22.28 16.90 13.54
CA ASP A 71 22.99 16.00 12.62
C ASP A 71 23.18 14.58 13.19
N ASP A 72 23.12 14.40 14.52
CA ASP A 72 23.15 13.08 15.19
C ASP A 72 21.76 12.39 15.27
N GLY A 73 20.73 13.01 14.69
CA GLY A 73 19.36 12.52 14.64
C GLY A 73 18.49 12.87 15.84
N ASN A 74 19.01 13.58 16.85
CA ASN A 74 18.19 14.02 17.98
C ASN A 74 17.23 15.14 17.58
N GLY A 75 15.92 14.87 17.69
CA GLY A 75 14.86 15.83 17.41
C GLY A 75 14.25 16.44 18.67
N ILE A 76 14.32 17.77 18.83
CA ILE A 76 13.72 18.53 19.94
C ILE A 76 12.58 19.40 19.40
N PHE A 77 11.44 19.46 20.10
CA PHE A 77 10.26 20.19 19.63
C PHE A 77 10.35 21.69 19.94
N PHE A 78 9.72 22.52 19.12
CA PHE A 78 9.49 23.93 19.46
C PHE A 78 8.31 24.08 20.42
N ASP A 79 8.30 25.17 21.19
CA ASP A 79 7.17 25.58 22.03
C ASP A 79 5.94 25.99 21.20
N GLU A 80 6.16 26.77 20.14
CA GLU A 80 5.18 27.19 19.14
C GLU A 80 5.74 27.07 17.70
N SER A 81 5.09 27.70 16.72
CA SER A 81 5.53 27.70 15.32
C SER A 81 6.71 28.65 15.09
N PRO A 82 7.89 28.18 14.63
CA PRO A 82 9.04 29.03 14.35
C PRO A 82 8.91 29.81 13.03
N LEU A 83 7.83 29.61 12.26
CA LEU A 83 7.67 30.23 10.93
C LEU A 83 7.70 31.76 10.95
N ALA A 84 7.28 32.39 12.06
CA ALA A 84 7.33 33.84 12.21
C ALA A 84 8.78 34.39 12.26
N ALA A 85 9.75 33.58 12.66
CA ALA A 85 11.18 33.92 12.68
C ALA A 85 11.91 33.48 11.40
N ILE A 86 11.50 32.33 10.81
CA ILE A 86 12.14 31.76 9.62
C ILE A 86 11.68 32.45 8.32
N GLY A 87 10.40 32.86 8.23
CA GLY A 87 9.83 33.53 7.07
C GLY A 87 9.53 32.61 5.88
N ASP A 88 9.24 33.22 4.72
CA ASP A 88 8.70 32.56 3.52
C ASP A 88 9.69 31.61 2.82
N SER A 89 10.98 31.66 3.18
CA SER A 89 12.01 30.73 2.69
C SER A 89 12.03 29.39 3.44
N PHE A 90 11.07 29.13 4.32
CA PHE A 90 10.98 27.87 5.05
C PHE A 90 10.64 26.69 4.13
N GLU A 91 11.56 25.73 4.10
CA GLU A 91 11.38 24.39 3.56
C GLU A 91 11.65 23.31 4.62
N SER A 92 10.71 22.38 4.75
CA SER A 92 10.72 21.33 5.78
C SER A 92 11.81 20.28 5.53
N GLY A 93 12.68 20.09 6.52
CA GLY A 93 13.79 19.13 6.48
C GLY A 93 15.04 19.62 5.74
N THR A 94 15.02 20.83 5.16
CA THR A 94 16.16 21.47 4.48
C THR A 94 16.57 22.79 5.12
N THR A 95 15.64 23.51 5.76
CA THR A 95 15.96 24.77 6.48
C THR A 95 16.78 24.50 7.73
N ARG A 96 17.99 25.05 7.80
CA ARG A 96 18.89 24.95 8.95
C ARG A 96 18.74 26.19 9.85
N VAL A 97 18.77 26.00 11.17
CA VAL A 97 18.67 27.09 12.15
C VAL A 97 19.62 26.86 13.32
N ALA A 98 20.01 27.96 13.98
CA ALA A 98 20.55 27.98 15.33
C ALA A 98 19.43 28.44 16.28
N VAL A 99 19.20 27.73 17.38
CA VAL A 99 18.12 28.03 18.32
C VAL A 99 18.53 27.82 19.77
N GLU A 100 18.20 28.78 20.63
CA GLU A 100 18.44 28.66 22.07
C GLU A 100 17.39 27.77 22.77
N PRO A 101 17.79 26.84 23.66
CA PRO A 101 16.87 26.06 24.46
C PRO A 101 16.17 26.89 25.55
N ILE A 102 14.99 26.47 25.99
CA ILE A 102 14.23 27.19 27.01
C ILE A 102 14.85 26.98 28.41
N SER A 103 15.56 28.00 28.90
CA SER A 103 16.11 28.05 30.26
C SER A 103 15.05 28.47 31.30
N SER A 104 14.22 27.53 31.77
CA SER A 104 13.30 27.79 32.88
C SER A 104 13.83 27.27 34.22
N ILE A 105 14.38 28.16 35.06
CA ILE A 105 14.66 27.85 36.47
C ILE A 105 13.35 27.93 37.25
N LEU A 106 12.70 26.79 37.51
CA LEU A 106 11.57 26.70 38.44
C LEU A 106 11.70 25.43 39.30
N GLU A 107 11.93 25.62 40.60
CA GLU A 107 11.96 24.53 41.57
C GLU A 107 10.56 23.89 41.70
N GLY A 108 10.48 22.57 41.56
CA GLY A 108 9.34 21.79 42.06
C GLY A 108 8.15 21.56 41.11
N ARG A 109 8.31 21.74 39.80
CA ARG A 109 7.35 21.24 38.80
C ARG A 109 7.99 20.24 37.84
N ASN A 110 7.16 19.35 37.30
CA ASN A 110 7.54 18.35 36.31
C ASN A 110 7.48 18.96 34.89
N ASP A 111 8.03 20.16 34.70
CA ASP A 111 7.72 20.99 33.52
C ASP A 111 8.41 20.48 32.25
N GLU A 112 7.63 20.41 31.17
CA GLU A 112 8.03 19.91 29.84
C GLU A 112 9.06 20.83 29.14
N SER A 113 9.28 22.04 29.66
CA SER A 113 10.01 23.15 29.03
C SER A 113 11.48 22.86 28.69
N PHE A 114 12.20 22.08 29.50
CA PHE A 114 13.61 21.77 29.22
C PHE A 114 13.81 20.87 27.98
N GLN A 115 12.73 20.29 27.44
CA GLN A 115 12.73 19.52 26.18
C GLN A 115 12.10 20.31 25.01
N LEU A 116 11.91 21.63 25.19
CA LEU A 116 11.36 22.52 24.17
C LEU A 116 12.36 23.63 23.80
N LEU A 117 12.27 24.06 22.55
CA LEU A 117 13.07 25.12 21.97
C LEU A 117 12.26 26.40 21.84
N ASN A 118 12.91 27.54 22.05
CA ASN A 118 12.27 28.84 22.00
C ASN A 118 12.09 29.29 20.54
N SER A 119 10.87 29.22 20.03
CA SER A 119 10.52 29.64 18.66
C SER A 119 10.80 31.13 18.36
N GLN A 120 10.98 31.97 19.39
CA GLN A 120 11.33 33.39 19.26
C GLN A 120 12.85 33.63 19.20
N LYS A 121 13.68 32.65 19.56
CA LYS A 121 15.14 32.72 19.55
C LYS A 121 15.75 31.84 18.45
N VAL A 122 15.19 31.95 17.25
CA VAL A 122 15.62 31.20 16.06
C VAL A 122 16.40 32.14 15.13
N THR A 123 17.63 31.75 14.79
CA THR A 123 18.44 32.38 13.74
C THR A 123 18.52 31.42 12.57
N VAL A 124 18.08 31.85 11.38
CA VAL A 124 18.29 31.06 10.16
C VAL A 124 19.78 31.02 9.85
N LEU A 125 20.33 29.82 9.75
CA LEU A 125 21.64 29.58 9.16
C LEU A 125 21.38 29.26 7.69
N ASP A 126 22.15 29.85 6.77
CA ASP A 126 21.84 29.79 5.33
C ASP A 126 21.38 28.40 4.89
N SER A 127 20.25 28.36 4.16
CA SER A 127 19.80 27.13 3.52
C SER A 127 20.90 26.64 2.58
N TYR A 128 21.11 25.33 2.53
CA TYR A 128 22.22 24.70 1.81
C TYR A 128 22.12 24.80 0.27
N TYR A 129 21.31 25.72 -0.25
CA TYR A 129 20.91 25.86 -1.66
C TYR A 129 21.18 27.27 -2.18
N ASN A 130 22.46 27.65 -2.26
CA ASN A 130 22.92 28.88 -2.91
C ASN A 130 24.17 28.69 -3.80
N ASP A 131 24.54 27.45 -4.14
CA ASP A 131 25.63 27.14 -5.08
C ASP A 131 25.09 26.42 -6.34
N ASP A 132 25.42 26.98 -7.52
CA ASP A 132 24.91 26.60 -8.85
C ASP A 132 25.52 25.30 -9.44
N ASP A 133 25.66 24.21 -8.67
CA ASP A 133 26.27 22.96 -9.17
C ASP A 133 25.20 21.89 -9.54
N ASP A 134 24.92 21.76 -10.84
CA ASP A 134 23.95 20.80 -11.43
C ASP A 134 24.13 19.34 -10.95
N ASN A 135 25.33 18.97 -10.48
CA ASN A 135 25.62 17.61 -10.01
C ASN A 135 24.89 17.24 -8.71
N ASP A 136 24.65 18.20 -7.82
CA ASP A 136 24.03 17.92 -6.51
C ASP A 136 22.52 17.62 -6.65
N VAL A 137 21.85 18.25 -7.62
CA VAL A 137 20.42 18.02 -7.92
C VAL A 137 20.18 16.59 -8.40
N GLU A 138 21.02 16.07 -9.30
CA GLU A 138 20.92 14.67 -9.74
C GLU A 138 21.20 13.67 -8.59
N GLU A 139 22.16 13.96 -7.70
CA GLU A 139 22.42 13.08 -6.56
C GLU A 139 21.28 13.13 -5.54
N GLU A 140 20.66 14.30 -5.32
CA GLU A 140 19.49 14.42 -4.45
C GLU A 140 18.25 13.72 -5.02
N GLU A 141 17.98 13.81 -6.33
CA GLU A 141 16.92 13.01 -6.97
C GLU A 141 17.18 11.50 -6.79
N ARG A 142 18.44 11.06 -6.92
CA ARG A 142 18.81 9.65 -6.67
C ARG A 142 18.64 9.26 -5.20
N ARG A 143 19.01 10.11 -4.24
CA ARG A 143 18.79 9.89 -2.79
C ARG A 143 17.30 9.84 -2.46
N ARG A 144 16.50 10.74 -3.04
CA ARG A 144 15.02 10.78 -2.95
C ARG A 144 14.37 9.53 -3.51
N LEU A 145 14.82 9.05 -4.68
CA LEU A 145 14.34 7.80 -5.26
C LEU A 145 14.75 6.59 -4.40
N ALA A 146 15.98 6.55 -3.89
CA ALA A 146 16.43 5.51 -2.96
C ALA A 146 15.64 5.50 -1.63
N PHE A 147 15.17 6.66 -1.16
CA PHE A 147 14.30 6.77 0.01
C PHE A 147 12.88 6.23 -0.27
N ASN A 148 12.32 6.51 -1.44
CA ASN A 148 10.96 6.10 -1.83
C ASN A 148 10.86 4.67 -2.41
N TRP A 149 11.95 3.90 -2.41
CA TRP A 149 12.04 2.55 -3.00
C TRP A 149 12.90 1.59 -2.16
N GLY A 150 12.90 0.31 -2.53
CA GLY A 150 13.73 -0.74 -1.94
C GLY A 150 13.13 -1.39 -0.71
N ASP A 151 13.97 -2.15 0.00
CA ASP A 151 13.62 -2.69 1.32
C ASP A 151 13.80 -1.61 2.38
N LYS A 152 12.84 -1.51 3.31
CA LYS A 152 12.78 -0.51 4.37
C LYS A 152 12.42 -1.17 5.70
N LYS A 153 13.26 -1.00 6.72
CA LYS A 153 13.11 -1.60 8.04
C LYS A 153 12.28 -0.68 8.94
N LEU A 154 11.14 -1.17 9.39
CA LEU A 154 10.24 -0.47 10.30
C LEU A 154 10.40 -1.02 11.72
N LEU A 155 10.71 -0.16 12.68
CA LEU A 155 10.67 -0.45 14.10
C LEU A 155 9.35 0.04 14.70
N VAL A 156 8.59 -0.83 15.35
CA VAL A 156 7.42 -0.47 16.14
C VAL A 156 7.81 -0.42 17.61
N VAL A 157 7.95 0.78 18.15
CA VAL A 157 8.24 1.01 19.57
C VAL A 157 6.94 1.13 20.34
N LYS A 158 6.79 0.38 21.44
CA LYS A 158 5.65 0.46 22.34
C LYS A 158 6.09 0.99 23.70
N LEU A 159 5.54 2.11 24.15
CA LEU A 159 5.83 2.66 25.48
C LEU A 159 4.83 2.15 26.53
N GLU A 160 5.33 1.67 27.67
CA GLU A 160 4.52 1.34 28.85
C GLU A 160 5.11 1.96 30.12
N SER A 161 4.29 2.06 31.16
CA SER A 161 4.67 2.39 32.54
C SER A 161 3.97 1.46 33.53
N LEU A 162 4.12 1.72 34.84
CA LEU A 162 3.37 0.98 35.88
C LEU A 162 1.85 1.23 35.81
N THR A 163 1.44 2.42 35.39
CA THR A 163 0.04 2.91 35.48
C THR A 163 -0.66 3.02 34.13
N SER A 164 0.11 3.11 33.04
CA SER A 164 -0.37 3.38 31.69
C SER A 164 0.26 2.40 30.69
N LYS A 165 -0.56 1.88 29.76
CA LYS A 165 -0.19 0.84 28.79
C LYS A 165 -0.92 1.02 27.47
N ALA A 166 -0.28 0.63 26.38
CA ALA A 166 -0.94 0.49 25.09
C ALA A 166 -1.87 -0.75 25.08
N ASP A 167 -2.95 -0.68 24.30
CA ASP A 167 -3.96 -1.73 24.20
C ASP A 167 -3.39 -3.06 23.66
N GLN A 168 -2.42 -2.99 22.73
CA GLN A 168 -1.88 -4.14 22.04
C GLN A 168 -0.69 -4.82 22.75
N SER A 169 -0.68 -6.15 22.67
CA SER A 169 0.52 -6.94 22.94
C SER A 169 1.56 -6.77 21.82
N GLU A 170 2.85 -7.07 22.09
CA GLU A 170 3.88 -7.09 21.04
C GLU A 170 3.51 -7.99 19.87
N TRP A 171 2.87 -9.13 20.14
CA TRP A 171 2.42 -10.04 19.08
C TRP A 171 1.37 -9.38 18.19
N LYS A 172 0.40 -8.66 18.75
CA LYS A 172 -0.64 -8.01 17.95
C LYS A 172 -0.06 -6.84 17.15
N LEU A 173 0.82 -6.00 17.74
CA LEU A 173 1.54 -4.99 16.96
C LEU A 173 2.40 -5.58 15.82
N TYR A 174 2.95 -6.78 15.99
CA TYR A 174 3.63 -7.46 14.87
C TYR A 174 2.64 -7.89 13.77
N ASP A 175 1.49 -8.44 14.15
CA ASP A 175 0.37 -8.80 13.27
C ASP A 175 -0.08 -7.54 12.48
N ASP A 176 -0.52 -6.49 13.21
CA ASP A 176 -1.09 -5.22 12.76
C ASP A 176 -0.23 -4.50 11.71
N PHE A 177 1.10 -4.58 11.82
CA PHE A 177 2.03 -3.85 10.94
C PHE A 177 2.67 -4.73 9.85
N PHE A 178 2.75 -6.06 10.05
CA PHE A 178 3.60 -6.93 9.20
C PHE A 178 2.99 -8.23 8.67
N ASP A 179 1.96 -8.81 9.31
CA ASP A 179 1.44 -10.15 8.98
C ASP A 179 -0.06 -10.20 8.62
N ASP A 180 -0.91 -9.38 9.26
CA ASP A 180 -2.37 -9.34 9.09
C ASP A 180 -2.84 -9.06 7.65
N GLU A 181 -4.06 -9.48 7.27
CA GLU A 181 -4.50 -9.47 5.85
C GLU A 181 -4.36 -8.09 5.18
N ASN A 182 -4.60 -7.02 5.93
CA ASN A 182 -4.37 -5.64 5.52
C ASN A 182 -3.49 -4.95 6.57
N ASN A 183 -2.34 -4.41 6.17
CA ASN A 183 -1.41 -3.71 7.04
C ASN A 183 -0.51 -2.79 6.20
N VAL A 184 0.20 -1.84 6.84
CA VAL A 184 1.06 -0.89 6.13
C VAL A 184 2.09 -1.56 5.21
N LYS A 185 2.68 -2.70 5.62
CA LYS A 185 3.62 -3.45 4.79
C LYS A 185 2.98 -3.96 3.49
N LYS A 186 1.77 -4.51 3.55
CA LYS A 186 1.04 -5.00 2.37
C LYS A 186 0.53 -3.85 1.52
N ILE A 187 -0.02 -2.79 2.13
CA ILE A 187 -0.46 -1.58 1.43
C ILE A 187 0.69 -1.01 0.59
N TYR A 188 1.84 -0.72 1.20
CA TYR A 188 2.98 -0.16 0.46
C TYR A 188 3.54 -1.12 -0.60
N MET A 189 3.62 -2.42 -0.30
CA MET A 189 4.10 -3.42 -1.25
C MET A 189 3.16 -3.58 -2.46
N GLU A 190 1.85 -3.66 -2.25
CA GLU A 190 0.86 -3.78 -3.33
C GLU A 190 0.73 -2.46 -4.12
N CYS A 191 0.70 -1.31 -3.45
CA CYS A 191 0.53 0.00 -4.07
C CYS A 191 1.77 0.48 -4.85
N SER A 192 2.96 -0.03 -4.55
CA SER A 192 4.21 0.24 -5.29
C SER A 192 4.61 -0.88 -6.27
N ASN A 193 3.80 -1.94 -6.40
CA ASN A 193 4.13 -3.16 -7.15
C ASN A 193 5.50 -3.76 -6.75
N GLY A 194 5.70 -3.95 -5.44
CA GLY A 194 6.95 -4.46 -4.87
C GLY A 194 8.11 -3.46 -4.86
N GLY A 195 7.88 -2.22 -5.30
CA GLY A 195 8.89 -1.15 -5.32
C GLY A 195 9.36 -0.72 -3.93
N PHE A 196 8.44 -0.62 -2.97
CA PHE A 196 8.69 -0.29 -1.56
C PHE A 196 8.29 -1.48 -0.69
N ARG A 197 9.25 -2.04 0.07
CA ARG A 197 9.07 -3.31 0.80
C ARG A 197 9.40 -3.14 2.27
N ILE A 198 8.37 -3.10 3.10
CA ILE A 198 8.56 -2.99 4.55
C ILE A 198 9.00 -4.34 5.14
N GLN A 199 10.08 -4.30 5.92
CA GLN A 199 10.62 -5.41 6.70
C GLN A 199 10.57 -5.04 8.20
N PRO A 200 10.37 -6.00 9.12
CA PRO A 200 10.50 -5.72 10.55
C PRO A 200 11.95 -5.41 10.91
N ALA A 201 12.21 -4.34 11.65
CA ALA A 201 13.54 -3.97 12.11
C ALA A 201 14.19 -5.04 13.01
N THR A 202 15.53 -4.99 13.11
CA THR A 202 16.31 -5.94 13.91
C THR A 202 17.30 -5.23 14.83
N GLY A 203 17.40 -5.70 16.07
CA GLY A 203 18.35 -5.16 17.05
C GLY A 203 18.18 -5.84 18.42
N PRO A 204 18.98 -5.45 19.43
CA PRO A 204 18.83 -5.95 20.79
C PRO A 204 17.43 -5.66 21.33
N ASN A 205 16.82 -6.66 21.99
CA ASN A 205 15.47 -6.60 22.55
C ASN A 205 14.34 -6.33 21.53
N VAL A 206 14.62 -6.27 20.24
CA VAL A 206 13.61 -6.12 19.18
C VAL A 206 13.01 -7.49 18.86
N ASN A 207 11.77 -7.70 19.27
CA ASN A 207 10.99 -8.91 19.02
C ASN A 207 10.22 -8.76 17.69
N ARG A 208 10.82 -9.25 16.58
CA ARG A 208 10.22 -9.20 15.22
C ARG A 208 9.83 -7.78 14.78
N GLY A 209 10.74 -6.81 14.90
CA GLY A 209 10.44 -5.41 14.61
C GLY A 209 9.65 -4.67 15.68
N VAL A 210 9.22 -5.32 16.77
CA VAL A 210 8.56 -4.64 17.91
C VAL A 210 9.53 -4.50 19.09
N LEU A 211 9.59 -3.32 19.70
CA LEU A 211 10.41 -3.02 20.88
C LEU A 211 9.54 -2.42 21.98
N THR A 212 9.28 -3.16 23.05
CA THR A 212 8.63 -2.59 24.25
C THR A 212 9.65 -1.85 25.11
N LEU A 213 9.37 -0.58 25.40
CA LEU A 213 10.11 0.24 26.35
C LEU A 213 9.26 0.48 27.60
N PHE A 214 9.94 0.56 28.75
CA PHE A 214 9.29 0.76 30.04
C PHE A 214 9.85 2.00 30.74
N THR A 215 8.96 2.86 31.23
CA THR A 215 9.33 4.05 32.02
C THR A 215 8.70 4.03 33.41
N ASN A 216 9.39 4.66 34.37
CA ASN A 216 8.83 4.98 35.68
C ASN A 216 8.06 6.32 35.69
N THR A 217 8.14 7.11 34.62
CA THR A 217 7.37 8.35 34.47
C THR A 217 5.88 8.03 34.34
N ASN A 218 5.03 8.81 35.01
CA ASN A 218 3.59 8.72 34.79
C ASN A 218 3.24 9.30 33.41
N LEU A 219 2.59 8.50 32.57
CA LEU A 219 2.20 8.90 31.21
C LEU A 219 0.80 9.53 31.14
N VAL A 220 0.00 9.44 32.20
CA VAL A 220 -1.37 9.98 32.23
C VAL A 220 -1.34 11.50 32.11
N GLY A 221 -1.89 12.02 31.02
CA GLY A 221 -2.09 13.45 30.76
C GLY A 221 -0.83 14.22 30.36
N ILE A 222 0.30 13.56 30.10
CA ILE A 222 1.48 14.24 29.51
C ILE A 222 1.27 14.44 28.01
N SER A 223 1.93 15.43 27.41
CA SER A 223 1.90 15.59 25.96
C SER A 223 2.58 14.41 25.24
N TRP A 224 2.10 14.09 24.04
CA TRP A 224 2.77 13.12 23.16
C TRP A 224 4.23 13.51 22.86
N ARG A 225 4.56 14.81 22.85
CA ARG A 225 5.94 15.34 22.72
C ARG A 225 6.83 14.97 23.90
N ALA A 226 6.32 15.05 25.12
CA ALA A 226 7.02 14.60 26.32
C ALA A 226 7.21 13.08 26.29
N ALA A 227 6.19 12.32 25.91
CA ALA A 227 6.28 10.87 25.74
C ALA A 227 7.28 10.45 24.64
N ALA A 228 7.31 11.17 23.51
CA ALA A 228 8.29 11.00 22.44
C ALA A 228 9.72 11.23 22.93
N SER A 229 9.94 12.25 23.76
CA SER A 229 11.24 12.55 24.36
C SER A 229 11.69 11.48 25.37
N ILE A 230 10.75 10.92 26.15
CA ILE A 230 11.01 9.73 27.00
C ILE A 230 11.44 8.54 26.15
N VAL A 231 10.75 8.27 25.03
CA VAL A 231 11.09 7.19 24.10
C VAL A 231 12.49 7.38 23.52
N ARG A 232 12.81 8.60 23.03
CA ARG A 232 14.15 8.95 22.51
C ARG A 232 15.26 8.58 23.49
N ASN A 233 15.07 8.89 24.77
CA ASN A 233 16.05 8.66 25.84
C ASN A 233 16.12 7.19 26.31
N LEU A 234 15.10 6.37 26.03
CA LEU A 234 15.03 4.95 26.43
C LEU A 234 15.43 3.98 25.31
N ILE A 235 15.33 4.39 24.05
CA ILE A 235 15.90 3.65 22.93
C ILE A 235 17.41 3.57 23.15
N PRO A 236 18.03 2.36 23.18
CA PRO A 236 19.47 2.23 23.21
C PRO A 236 20.07 3.04 22.05
N SER A 237 21.07 3.88 22.35
CA SER A 237 21.76 4.81 21.42
C SER A 237 21.64 4.40 19.96
N TYR A 238 21.11 5.29 19.11
CA TYR A 238 20.46 4.98 17.83
C TYR A 238 21.14 3.87 16.97
N ASP A 239 22.48 3.82 16.96
CA ASP A 239 23.36 2.83 16.33
C ASP A 239 23.01 1.34 16.51
N VAL A 240 22.32 0.92 17.58
CA VAL A 240 22.14 -0.53 17.86
C VAL A 240 20.88 -1.17 17.27
N VAL A 241 19.94 -0.38 16.73
CA VAL A 241 18.72 -0.92 16.09
C VAL A 241 18.65 -0.47 14.63
N ASP A 242 18.89 -1.43 13.75
CA ASP A 242 18.94 -1.31 12.30
C ASP A 242 17.53 -1.12 11.72
N ARG A 243 17.23 0.12 11.30
CA ARG A 243 15.91 0.62 10.88
C ARG A 243 16.03 1.83 9.95
N ASP A 244 15.03 2.02 9.09
CA ASP A 244 14.82 3.21 8.27
C ASP A 244 13.70 4.09 8.82
N HIS A 245 12.67 3.48 9.43
CA HIS A 245 11.50 4.16 10.00
C HIS A 245 11.19 3.67 11.42
N THR A 246 10.60 4.53 12.25
CA THR A 246 10.16 4.23 13.62
C THR A 246 8.71 4.65 13.82
N VAL A 247 7.86 3.72 14.25
CA VAL A 247 6.53 3.99 14.80
C VAL A 247 6.64 4.02 16.32
N VAL A 248 6.02 5.00 16.98
CA VAL A 248 5.94 5.06 18.44
C VAL A 248 4.48 4.96 18.86
N VAL A 249 4.11 3.78 19.34
CA VAL A 249 2.78 3.48 19.90
C VAL A 249 2.76 3.96 21.34
N LEU A 250 1.93 4.98 21.60
CA LEU A 250 1.76 5.60 22.92
C LEU A 250 0.41 5.20 23.52
N PRO A 251 0.33 4.98 24.85
CA PRO A 251 -0.93 4.69 25.54
C PRO A 251 -2.02 5.76 25.33
N ASN A 252 -3.29 5.36 25.42
CA ASN A 252 -4.45 6.24 25.15
C ASN A 252 -4.70 7.32 26.21
N ASP A 253 -3.93 7.35 27.30
CA ASP A 253 -3.97 8.38 28.34
C ASP A 253 -2.89 9.46 28.16
N VAL A 254 -2.08 9.38 27.10
CA VAL A 254 -1.20 10.46 26.63
C VAL A 254 -1.99 11.45 25.77
N ASP A 255 -1.77 12.75 25.95
CA ASP A 255 -2.49 13.79 25.19
C ASP A 255 -1.87 14.02 23.79
N PHE A 256 -2.67 13.77 22.76
CA PHE A 256 -2.36 13.99 21.35
C PHE A 256 -3.00 15.27 20.78
N PHE A 257 -3.63 16.10 21.61
CA PHE A 257 -4.31 17.34 21.24
C PHE A 257 -5.43 17.16 20.20
N GLY A 258 -6.12 16.01 20.26
CA GLY A 258 -7.22 15.65 19.36
C GLY A 258 -6.82 14.91 18.08
N ALA A 259 -5.52 14.76 17.80
CA ALA A 259 -5.05 13.92 16.69
C ALA A 259 -5.04 12.43 17.05
N ALA A 260 -5.29 11.55 16.09
CA ALA A 260 -5.09 10.12 16.21
C ALA A 260 -3.61 9.74 16.22
N ALA A 261 -2.81 10.47 15.43
CA ALA A 261 -1.39 10.30 15.24
C ALA A 261 -0.73 11.61 14.75
N TRP A 262 0.61 11.63 14.77
CA TRP A 262 1.47 12.71 14.32
C TRP A 262 2.67 12.13 13.56
N ALA A 263 3.12 12.74 12.46
CA ALA A 263 4.27 12.28 11.68
C ALA A 263 5.18 13.42 11.19
N GLU A 264 6.49 13.15 11.20
CA GLU A 264 7.49 14.00 10.56
C GLU A 264 7.29 14.02 9.04
N MET A 265 7.29 15.23 8.43
CA MET A 265 7.07 15.41 6.99
C MET A 265 8.10 16.37 6.34
N PRO A 266 9.06 15.87 5.55
CA PRO A 266 9.51 14.48 5.47
C PRO A 266 10.22 14.03 6.76
N GLY A 267 10.38 12.73 6.95
CA GLY A 267 11.11 12.21 8.10
C GLY A 267 11.07 10.68 8.22
N SER A 268 11.38 10.19 9.42
CA SER A 268 11.56 8.78 9.74
C SER A 268 10.66 8.29 10.88
N THR A 269 9.98 9.20 11.58
CA THR A 269 9.21 8.88 12.80
C THR A 269 7.75 9.28 12.67
N PHE A 270 6.86 8.44 13.21
CA PHE A 270 5.51 8.86 13.56
C PHE A 270 5.05 8.28 14.90
N TRP A 271 4.14 8.98 15.56
CA TRP A 271 3.60 8.67 16.88
C TRP A 271 2.09 8.43 16.75
N VAL A 272 1.57 7.38 17.38
CA VAL A 272 0.16 6.97 17.24
C VAL A 272 -0.43 6.58 18.59
N GLN A 273 -1.65 7.02 18.89
CA GLN A 273 -2.40 6.53 20.04
C GLN A 273 -2.67 5.03 19.89
N SER A 274 -2.53 4.25 20.96
CA SER A 274 -2.62 2.79 20.87
C SER A 274 -3.94 2.28 20.26
N LYS A 275 -5.07 2.92 20.55
CA LYS A 275 -6.37 2.61 19.92
C LYS A 275 -6.37 2.67 18.38
N TYR A 276 -5.44 3.42 17.78
CA TYR A 276 -5.30 3.60 16.32
C TYR A 276 -4.08 2.89 15.71
N ALA A 277 -3.19 2.31 16.52
CA ALA A 277 -2.01 1.60 16.02
C ALA A 277 -2.36 0.41 15.11
N ALA A 278 -3.53 -0.20 15.29
CA ALA A 278 -4.02 -1.28 14.44
C ALA A 278 -4.69 -0.81 13.13
N ALA A 279 -5.07 0.47 12.98
CA ALA A 279 -5.84 0.94 11.84
C ALA A 279 -4.93 1.15 10.61
N PRO A 280 -5.06 0.36 9.52
CA PRO A 280 -4.11 0.43 8.39
C PRO A 280 -4.12 1.77 7.66
N ILE A 281 -5.25 2.52 7.72
CA ILE A 281 -5.33 3.88 7.19
C ILE A 281 -4.39 4.83 7.93
N VAL A 282 -4.38 4.82 9.26
CA VAL A 282 -3.50 5.68 10.06
C VAL A 282 -2.05 5.28 9.82
N GLN A 283 -1.72 3.99 9.90
CA GLN A 283 -0.37 3.52 9.60
C GLN A 283 0.14 3.95 8.21
N ALA A 284 -0.72 3.89 7.19
CA ALA A 284 -0.34 4.21 5.82
C ALA A 284 -0.25 5.73 5.55
N HIS A 285 -1.10 6.52 6.20
CA HIS A 285 -1.13 7.98 6.17
C HIS A 285 0.14 8.55 6.80
N GLU A 286 0.45 8.15 8.02
CA GLU A 286 1.60 8.67 8.79
C GLU A 286 2.95 8.24 8.20
N LEU A 287 3.06 7.02 7.67
CA LEU A 287 4.23 6.64 6.88
C LEU A 287 4.32 7.44 5.56
N GLY A 288 3.18 7.92 5.04
CA GLY A 288 3.14 8.77 3.85
C GLY A 288 3.73 10.15 4.10
N HIS A 289 3.44 10.73 5.27
CA HIS A 289 4.12 11.95 5.77
C HIS A 289 5.63 11.75 5.89
N ASN A 290 6.10 10.62 6.43
CA ASN A 290 7.53 10.30 6.45
C ASN A 290 8.15 10.32 5.04
N LEU A 291 7.46 9.79 4.02
CA LEU A 291 7.84 9.92 2.60
C LEU A 291 7.58 11.32 1.99
N GLY A 292 7.37 12.32 2.84
CA GLY A 292 7.17 13.73 2.53
C GLY A 292 5.83 14.08 1.92
N GLN A 293 4.82 13.20 1.95
CA GLN A 293 3.52 13.47 1.34
C GLN A 293 2.62 14.27 2.30
N GLY A 294 2.10 15.43 1.87
CA GLY A 294 1.02 16.13 2.58
C GLY A 294 -0.36 15.51 2.37
N HIS A 295 -1.40 16.07 2.99
CA HIS A 295 -2.77 15.51 2.92
C HIS A 295 -3.36 15.42 1.50
N SER A 296 -4.50 14.74 1.38
CA SER A 296 -5.31 14.68 0.17
C SER A 296 -6.75 15.13 0.45
N GLY A 297 -7.10 16.29 -0.10
CA GLY A 297 -8.37 16.98 0.14
C GLY A 297 -9.38 16.82 -0.98
N TYR A 298 -10.64 17.14 -0.67
CA TYR A 298 -11.72 17.23 -1.64
C TYR A 298 -12.77 18.24 -1.15
N GLY A 299 -13.22 19.12 -2.05
CA GLY A 299 -14.06 20.24 -1.68
C GLY A 299 -13.32 21.22 -0.77
N ASP A 300 -13.78 21.34 0.47
CA ASP A 300 -13.35 22.30 1.49
C ASP A 300 -12.43 21.70 2.58
N GLY A 301 -12.32 20.37 2.71
CA GLY A 301 -11.51 19.71 3.75
C GLY A 301 -10.21 19.11 3.22
N SER A 302 -9.10 19.27 3.95
CA SER A 302 -7.77 18.80 3.52
C SER A 302 -7.59 17.28 3.54
N TYR A 303 -8.48 16.58 4.23
CA TYR A 303 -8.53 15.12 4.35
C TYR A 303 -9.65 14.45 3.55
N ASN A 304 -10.42 15.20 2.77
CA ASN A 304 -11.68 14.70 2.21
C ASN A 304 -11.55 13.81 0.96
N ASP A 305 -10.35 13.57 0.41
CA ASP A 305 -10.14 12.70 -0.76
C ASP A 305 -10.43 11.22 -0.42
N PRO A 306 -11.48 10.59 -1.00
CA PRO A 306 -11.78 9.18 -0.79
C PRO A 306 -10.95 8.23 -1.66
N THR A 307 -10.03 8.77 -2.46
CA THR A 307 -9.20 8.00 -3.41
C THR A 307 -7.75 7.82 -2.97
N CYS A 308 -7.36 8.38 -1.81
CA CYS A 308 -5.98 8.42 -1.34
C CYS A 308 -5.85 8.05 0.15
N ASN A 309 -4.82 7.27 0.52
CA ASN A 309 -4.48 7.06 1.94
C ASN A 309 -4.04 8.35 2.68
N MET A 310 -3.60 9.39 1.97
CA MET A 310 -3.38 10.73 2.56
C MET A 310 -4.70 11.51 2.78
N GLY A 311 -5.85 10.93 2.45
CA GLY A 311 -7.15 11.37 2.94
C GLY A 311 -7.53 10.64 4.24
N ASN A 312 -8.74 10.91 4.74
CA ASN A 312 -9.27 10.34 5.98
C ASN A 312 -10.66 9.72 5.76
N ARG A 313 -10.79 8.86 4.74
CA ARG A 313 -12.09 8.34 4.27
C ARG A 313 -12.18 6.80 4.25
N ALA A 314 -11.15 6.09 4.69
CA ALA A 314 -11.08 4.63 4.75
C ALA A 314 -11.62 4.06 6.07
N GLY A 315 -11.61 2.73 6.23
CA GLY A 315 -11.99 2.07 7.48
C GLY A 315 -10.99 2.32 8.63
N TRP A 316 -11.50 2.83 9.75
CA TRP A 316 -10.76 3.13 11.00
C TRP A 316 -10.72 1.95 11.99
N HIS A 317 -10.47 0.75 11.47
CA HIS A 317 -10.42 -0.50 12.22
C HIS A 317 -9.34 -1.41 11.66
N ASP A 318 -9.04 -2.50 12.37
CA ASP A 318 -7.94 -3.45 12.11
C ASP A 318 -7.96 -4.01 10.66
N GLU A 319 -9.12 -4.39 10.14
CA GLU A 319 -9.26 -4.86 8.76
C GLU A 319 -9.08 -3.73 7.71
N GLY A 320 -9.31 -2.48 8.12
CA GLY A 320 -9.09 -1.27 7.34
C GLY A 320 -9.82 -1.23 5.99
N SER A 321 -9.15 -0.69 4.98
CA SER A 321 -9.59 -0.77 3.58
C SER A 321 -8.38 -0.85 2.63
N LYS A 322 -8.46 -1.69 1.61
CA LYS A 322 -7.50 -1.78 0.50
C LYS A 322 -7.69 -0.63 -0.50
N MET A 323 -6.87 0.39 -0.32
CA MET A 323 -6.71 1.53 -1.23
C MET A 323 -5.28 2.04 -1.21
N CYS A 324 -4.90 2.76 -2.26
CA CYS A 324 -3.58 3.31 -2.48
C CYS A 324 -3.57 4.85 -2.45
N PHE A 325 -2.49 5.44 -2.93
CA PHE A 325 -2.36 6.88 -3.10
C PHE A 325 -2.95 7.34 -4.44
N ASN A 326 -3.38 8.60 -4.51
CA ASN A 326 -3.86 9.21 -5.73
C ASN A 326 -2.72 9.49 -6.74
N ALA A 327 -3.07 10.03 -7.92
CA ALA A 327 -2.15 10.25 -9.03
C ALA A 327 -0.94 11.16 -8.66
N ALA A 328 -1.19 12.30 -8.00
CA ALA A 328 -0.15 13.26 -7.63
C ALA A 328 0.86 12.67 -6.62
N LYS A 329 0.33 11.93 -5.64
CA LYS A 329 1.13 11.24 -4.62
C LYS A 329 1.94 10.08 -5.23
N THR A 330 1.33 9.28 -6.11
CA THR A 330 2.01 8.22 -6.86
C THR A 330 3.16 8.78 -7.71
N TRP A 331 2.96 9.92 -8.37
CA TRP A 331 4.01 10.63 -9.11
C TRP A 331 5.17 11.04 -8.21
N ASN A 332 4.91 11.69 -7.07
CA ASN A 332 5.96 12.21 -6.18
C ASN A 332 6.81 11.13 -5.50
N LEU A 333 6.23 9.95 -5.28
CA LEU A 333 6.91 8.75 -4.81
C LEU A 333 7.79 8.11 -5.91
N GLY A 334 7.59 8.49 -7.17
CA GLY A 334 8.29 7.92 -8.33
C GLY A 334 7.82 6.52 -8.70
N TRP A 335 6.76 6.01 -8.07
CA TRP A 335 6.24 4.66 -8.36
C TRP A 335 5.62 4.63 -9.74
N TYR A 336 5.94 3.61 -10.54
CA TYR A 336 5.49 3.46 -11.93
C TYR A 336 6.06 4.49 -12.93
N ASP A 337 7.23 5.09 -12.64
CA ASP A 337 7.93 6.05 -13.49
C ASP A 337 8.05 5.63 -14.97
N GLN A 338 8.37 4.37 -15.25
CA GLN A 338 8.48 3.83 -16.60
C GLN A 338 7.13 3.80 -17.37
N TYR A 339 6.01 3.96 -16.65
CA TYR A 339 4.65 4.07 -17.19
C TYR A 339 4.04 5.46 -16.97
N HIS A 340 4.83 6.45 -16.54
CA HIS A 340 4.39 7.83 -16.46
C HIS A 340 4.44 8.54 -17.81
N HIS A 341 3.64 9.60 -17.94
CA HIS A 341 3.74 10.54 -19.04
C HIS A 341 3.54 11.97 -18.53
N GLN A 342 4.25 12.92 -19.12
CA GLN A 342 4.09 14.35 -18.85
C GLN A 342 3.75 15.06 -20.15
N ILE A 343 2.79 15.97 -20.07
CA ILE A 343 2.39 16.83 -21.19
C ILE A 343 2.29 18.27 -20.78
N ASP A 344 2.54 19.16 -21.73
CA ASP A 344 2.34 20.59 -21.59
C ASP A 344 1.28 21.06 -22.61
N PRO A 345 0.04 21.35 -22.17
CA PRO A 345 -1.04 21.83 -23.04
C PRO A 345 -0.73 23.13 -23.79
N ARG A 346 0.28 23.90 -23.39
CA ARG A 346 0.75 25.09 -24.13
C ARG A 346 1.34 24.71 -25.49
N ILE A 347 1.98 23.54 -25.58
CA ILE A 347 2.74 23.13 -26.77
C ILE A 347 2.25 21.82 -27.40
N ALA A 348 1.57 20.93 -26.68
CA ALA A 348 1.07 19.67 -27.22
C ALA A 348 -0.33 19.29 -26.68
N SER A 349 -1.10 18.59 -27.49
CA SER A 349 -2.28 17.82 -27.06
C SER A 349 -1.90 16.33 -26.96
N TRP A 350 -2.69 15.55 -26.22
CA TRP A 350 -2.45 14.12 -26.02
C TRP A 350 -3.70 13.29 -26.24
N GLU A 351 -3.53 12.12 -26.85
CA GLU A 351 -4.49 11.01 -26.85
C GLU A 351 -3.73 9.76 -26.40
N GLY A 352 -4.33 8.99 -25.49
CA GLY A 352 -3.72 7.75 -25.05
C GLY A 352 -4.59 6.93 -24.12
N THR A 353 -4.06 5.77 -23.74
CA THR A 353 -4.73 4.82 -22.85
C THR A 353 -4.05 4.82 -21.49
N ILE A 354 -4.81 5.17 -20.45
CA ILE A 354 -4.41 5.02 -19.06
C ILE A 354 -5.01 3.73 -18.48
N VAL A 355 -4.27 3.09 -17.56
CA VAL A 355 -4.66 1.87 -16.86
C VAL A 355 -4.49 2.06 -15.35
N GLY A 356 -5.17 1.23 -14.55
CA GLY A 356 -4.99 1.22 -13.11
C GLY A 356 -3.71 0.48 -12.70
N ILE A 357 -3.19 0.78 -11.50
CA ILE A 357 -1.96 0.16 -10.95
C ILE A 357 -2.01 -1.38 -10.95
N ASN A 358 -3.21 -1.97 -10.87
CA ASN A 358 -3.44 -3.41 -10.95
C ASN A 358 -2.88 -4.02 -12.26
N ALA A 359 -2.89 -3.28 -13.37
CA ALA A 359 -2.40 -3.78 -14.66
C ALA A 359 -0.87 -3.96 -14.62
N VAL A 360 -0.16 -3.18 -13.81
CA VAL A 360 1.27 -3.38 -13.55
C VAL A 360 1.47 -4.58 -12.63
N HIS A 361 0.70 -4.66 -11.53
CA HIS A 361 0.80 -5.75 -10.55
C HIS A 361 0.50 -7.14 -11.14
N GLU A 362 -0.42 -7.23 -12.09
CA GLU A 362 -0.73 -8.46 -12.81
C GLU A 362 0.25 -8.76 -13.98
N ASN A 363 1.26 -7.90 -14.20
CA ASN A 363 2.18 -7.93 -15.35
C ASN A 363 1.44 -7.95 -16.71
N ASN A 364 0.36 -7.18 -16.80
CA ASN A 364 -0.60 -7.14 -17.91
C ASN A 364 -0.60 -5.80 -18.67
N ILE A 365 0.27 -4.86 -18.28
CA ILE A 365 0.38 -3.52 -18.89
C ILE A 365 1.19 -3.55 -20.20
N GLN A 366 0.72 -2.80 -21.21
CA GLN A 366 1.40 -2.63 -22.49
C GLN A 366 2.28 -1.37 -22.49
N SER A 367 3.37 -1.34 -23.26
CA SER A 367 4.31 -0.20 -23.30
C SER A 367 3.70 1.11 -23.79
N SER A 368 2.65 1.04 -24.60
CA SER A 368 1.84 2.19 -25.04
C SER A 368 0.95 2.78 -23.94
N GLN A 369 0.57 1.96 -22.94
CA GLN A 369 -0.30 2.37 -21.85
C GLN A 369 0.48 3.15 -20.79
N LYS A 370 -0.24 3.95 -20.00
CA LYS A 370 0.31 4.76 -18.91
C LYS A 370 -0.47 4.55 -17.61
N VAL A 371 0.16 4.81 -16.48
CA VAL A 371 -0.47 4.72 -15.15
C VAL A 371 -0.85 6.11 -14.66
N VAL A 372 0.13 7.03 -14.59
CA VAL A 372 -0.10 8.44 -14.25
C VAL A 372 0.24 9.33 -15.43
N LEU A 373 -0.65 10.29 -15.72
CA LEU A 373 -0.41 11.41 -16.62
C LEU A 373 -0.29 12.70 -15.80
N LYS A 374 0.85 13.40 -15.91
CA LYS A 374 1.07 14.75 -15.38
C LYS A 374 0.79 15.78 -16.48
N ILE A 375 0.01 16.81 -16.14
CA ILE A 375 -0.27 17.97 -16.99
C ILE A 375 0.41 19.17 -16.35
N SER A 376 1.43 19.69 -17.03
CA SER A 376 2.22 20.83 -16.57
C SER A 376 1.50 22.16 -16.74
N SER A 377 1.73 23.03 -15.75
CA SER A 377 1.31 24.42 -15.69
C SER A 377 2.48 25.40 -15.93
N ASN A 378 2.24 26.69 -15.69
CA ASN A 378 3.24 27.76 -15.56
C ASN A 378 3.94 27.82 -14.20
N GLY A 379 3.84 26.77 -13.38
CA GLY A 379 4.51 26.65 -12.08
C GLY A 379 3.57 26.71 -10.88
N GLU A 380 2.32 27.15 -11.06
CA GLU A 380 1.32 27.23 -9.99
C GLU A 380 0.91 25.84 -9.47
N ARG A 381 0.09 25.12 -10.24
CA ARG A 381 -0.45 23.81 -9.87
C ARG A 381 -0.56 22.92 -11.08
N ASP A 382 -0.01 21.72 -10.97
CA ASP A 382 -0.10 20.70 -12.01
C ASP A 382 -1.29 19.76 -11.73
N LEU A 383 -1.88 19.22 -12.81
CA LEU A 383 -2.89 18.16 -12.69
C LEU A 383 -2.25 16.78 -12.91
N TYR A 384 -2.73 15.79 -12.17
CA TYR A 384 -2.28 14.41 -12.19
C TYR A 384 -3.49 13.50 -12.35
N ILE A 385 -3.43 12.60 -13.32
CA ILE A 385 -4.57 11.76 -13.74
C ILE A 385 -4.20 10.29 -13.62
N ILE A 386 -5.11 9.49 -13.05
CA ILE A 386 -5.00 8.02 -12.96
C ILE A 386 -6.35 7.35 -13.26
N TYR A 387 -6.34 6.13 -13.81
CA TYR A 387 -7.55 5.31 -13.88
C TYR A 387 -7.72 4.53 -12.57
N GLN A 388 -8.68 4.96 -11.75
CA GLN A 388 -8.86 4.50 -10.37
C GLN A 388 -9.63 3.17 -10.29
N ARG A 389 -9.08 2.11 -10.88
CA ARG A 389 -9.74 0.80 -10.98
C ARG A 389 -9.97 0.18 -9.58
N LYS A 390 -11.21 -0.21 -9.28
CA LYS A 390 -11.63 -0.78 -7.98
C LYS A 390 -11.37 -2.30 -7.92
N VAL A 391 -10.10 -2.69 -8.02
CA VAL A 391 -9.62 -4.09 -7.95
C VAL A 391 -8.25 -4.17 -7.27
N GLY A 392 -7.85 -5.36 -6.80
CA GLY A 392 -6.54 -5.59 -6.20
C GLY A 392 -6.27 -4.68 -5.01
N ALA A 393 -5.13 -3.98 -5.04
CA ALA A 393 -4.72 -3.00 -4.03
C ALA A 393 -5.73 -1.85 -3.81
N ASN A 394 -6.59 -1.58 -4.80
CA ASN A 394 -7.67 -0.58 -4.74
C ASN A 394 -9.09 -1.19 -4.66
N SER A 395 -9.22 -2.47 -4.34
CA SER A 395 -10.52 -3.19 -4.32
C SER A 395 -11.57 -2.60 -3.37
N GLN A 396 -11.14 -1.88 -2.32
CA GLN A 396 -12.02 -1.33 -1.29
C GLN A 396 -11.98 0.21 -1.24
N ILE A 397 -11.50 0.87 -2.31
CA ILE A 397 -11.53 2.34 -2.41
C ILE A 397 -12.95 2.88 -2.18
N THR A 398 -13.09 3.91 -1.36
CA THR A 398 -14.37 4.20 -0.71
C THR A 398 -15.36 4.94 -1.61
N ASP A 399 -14.88 5.81 -2.50
CA ASP A 399 -15.67 6.41 -3.58
C ASP A 399 -14.86 6.48 -4.90
N PHE A 400 -15.52 6.92 -5.99
CA PHE A 400 -14.95 7.18 -7.32
C PHE A 400 -14.20 6.00 -8.00
N GLY A 401 -14.37 4.79 -7.48
CA GLY A 401 -13.82 3.58 -8.07
C GLY A 401 -14.34 3.29 -9.49
N ASN A 402 -13.45 2.79 -10.35
CA ASN A 402 -13.65 2.58 -11.79
C ASN A 402 -13.91 3.87 -12.59
N THR A 403 -13.38 5.01 -12.16
CA THR A 403 -13.40 6.28 -12.91
C THR A 403 -11.99 6.76 -13.24
N VAL A 404 -11.87 7.73 -14.15
CA VAL A 404 -10.63 8.50 -14.34
C VAL A 404 -10.63 9.64 -13.32
N VAL A 405 -9.65 9.63 -12.41
CA VAL A 405 -9.55 10.57 -11.30
C VAL A 405 -8.52 11.64 -11.62
N ILE A 406 -8.90 12.91 -11.43
CA ILE A 406 -8.06 14.10 -11.65
C ILE A 406 -7.74 14.73 -10.28
N THR A 407 -6.46 14.86 -9.97
CA THR A 407 -5.96 15.50 -8.74
C THR A 407 -5.03 16.67 -9.08
N GLU A 408 -5.00 17.69 -8.23
CA GLU A 408 -4.22 18.91 -8.38
C GLU A 408 -3.21 19.03 -7.23
N GLN A 409 -1.98 19.46 -7.50
CA GLN A 409 -0.97 19.72 -6.47
C GLN A 409 -0.05 20.86 -6.91
N MET A 410 0.60 21.55 -5.98
CA MET A 410 1.61 22.56 -6.34
C MET A 410 2.77 21.91 -7.08
N SER A 411 3.25 22.57 -8.14
CA SER A 411 4.08 21.94 -9.18
C SER A 411 5.45 21.45 -8.69
N ALA A 412 5.99 22.12 -7.67
CA ALA A 412 7.34 21.90 -7.13
C ALA A 412 7.38 21.27 -5.71
N THR A 413 6.25 21.13 -5.03
CA THR A 413 6.22 20.71 -3.61
C THR A 413 5.33 19.51 -3.37
N ARG A 414 5.67 18.70 -2.35
CA ARG A 414 4.87 17.54 -1.94
C ARG A 414 3.65 17.92 -1.08
N SER A 415 3.10 19.12 -1.29
CA SER A 415 2.03 19.74 -0.50
C SER A 415 0.75 18.90 -0.44
N GLN A 416 -0.27 19.41 0.26
CA GLN A 416 -1.65 18.96 0.06
C GLN A 416 -1.98 18.87 -1.44
N SER A 417 -2.59 17.75 -1.84
CA SER A 417 -3.19 17.57 -3.18
C SER A 417 -4.70 17.60 -3.06
N ASN A 418 -5.42 18.08 -4.06
CA ASN A 418 -6.88 18.16 -4.05
C ASN A 418 -7.50 17.38 -5.21
N LEU A 419 -8.48 16.53 -4.91
CA LEU A 419 -9.33 15.88 -5.90
C LEU A 419 -10.17 16.94 -6.63
N LYS A 420 -10.15 16.92 -7.97
CA LYS A 420 -10.86 17.90 -8.82
C LYS A 420 -12.04 17.30 -9.56
N ALA A 421 -11.92 16.05 -10.02
CA ALA A 421 -12.99 15.35 -10.72
C ALA A 421 -12.81 13.83 -10.73
N SER A 422 -13.92 13.13 -10.92
CA SER A 422 -14.00 11.70 -11.25
C SER A 422 -14.83 11.55 -12.53
N LEU A 423 -14.23 11.03 -13.61
CA LEU A 423 -14.84 10.99 -14.94
C LEU A 423 -15.15 9.54 -15.37
N LYS A 424 -16.36 9.32 -15.88
CA LYS A 424 -16.81 8.08 -16.54
C LYS A 424 -16.67 8.21 -18.05
N GLU A 425 -16.98 7.15 -18.79
CA GLU A 425 -17.04 7.18 -20.26
C GLU A 425 -17.98 8.30 -20.75
N GLY A 426 -17.51 9.13 -21.68
CA GLY A 426 -18.22 10.28 -22.23
C GLY A 426 -18.07 11.58 -21.43
N ASP A 427 -17.61 11.52 -20.17
CA ASP A 427 -17.45 12.72 -19.34
C ASP A 427 -16.24 13.56 -19.77
N GLU A 428 -16.33 14.87 -19.51
CA GLU A 428 -15.33 15.87 -19.87
C GLU A 428 -15.14 16.87 -18.72
N TYR A 429 -13.90 17.03 -18.27
CA TYR A 429 -13.49 18.07 -17.33
C TYR A 429 -12.93 19.27 -18.10
N VAL A 430 -13.39 20.47 -17.75
CA VAL A 430 -12.99 21.73 -18.39
C VAL A 430 -12.49 22.71 -17.34
N GLN A 431 -11.24 23.16 -17.46
CA GLN A 431 -10.65 24.21 -16.62
C GLN A 431 -10.32 25.43 -17.48
N GLY A 432 -11.02 26.54 -17.20
CA GLY A 432 -10.77 27.81 -17.89
C GLY A 432 -9.43 28.44 -17.51
N GLY A 433 -8.76 29.07 -18.48
CA GLY A 433 -7.58 29.91 -18.26
C GLY A 433 -6.26 29.18 -18.03
N TRP A 434 -6.16 27.87 -18.28
CA TRP A 434 -4.98 27.06 -17.98
C TRP A 434 -3.70 27.64 -18.59
N SER A 435 -2.80 28.19 -17.76
CA SER A 435 -1.49 28.72 -18.20
C SER A 435 -1.56 29.64 -19.44
N ASN A 436 -2.61 30.47 -19.55
CA ASN A 436 -2.92 31.34 -20.70
C ASN A 436 -3.24 30.63 -22.05
N THR A 437 -3.61 29.34 -22.03
CA THR A 437 -3.90 28.53 -23.24
C THR A 437 -5.39 28.45 -23.62
N GLY A 438 -6.23 29.34 -23.08
CA GLY A 438 -7.68 29.17 -23.14
C GLY A 438 -8.15 28.13 -22.11
N ALA A 439 -9.09 27.27 -22.48
CA ALA A 439 -9.58 26.22 -21.59
C ALA A 439 -8.82 24.91 -21.82
N LEU A 440 -8.38 24.26 -20.75
CA LEU A 440 -7.90 22.88 -20.75
C LEU A 440 -9.10 21.95 -20.68
N ASN A 441 -9.16 20.94 -21.55
CA ASN A 441 -10.18 19.91 -21.56
C ASN A 441 -9.52 18.55 -21.39
N ILE A 442 -10.11 17.71 -20.53
CA ILE A 442 -9.71 16.32 -20.28
C ILE A 442 -10.97 15.47 -20.47
N LYS A 443 -10.98 14.62 -21.49
CA LYS A 443 -12.17 13.87 -21.92
C LYS A 443 -11.92 12.36 -21.89
N VAL A 444 -12.87 11.59 -21.37
CA VAL A 444 -12.83 10.12 -21.39
C VAL A 444 -13.64 9.61 -22.57
N CYS A 445 -12.97 9.00 -23.55
CA CYS A 445 -13.62 8.52 -24.77
C CYS A 445 -14.20 7.12 -24.63
N ASP A 446 -13.43 6.18 -24.07
CA ASP A 446 -13.83 4.81 -23.82
C ASP A 446 -13.32 4.41 -22.43
N LEU A 447 -14.11 3.68 -21.63
CA LEU A 447 -13.70 3.19 -20.33
C LEU A 447 -14.21 1.77 -20.09
N SER A 448 -13.29 0.83 -19.89
CA SER A 448 -13.64 -0.55 -19.57
C SER A 448 -13.11 -0.94 -18.19
N ALA A 449 -14.01 -1.45 -17.33
CA ALA A 449 -13.63 -2.12 -16.09
C ALA A 449 -13.36 -3.63 -16.29
N ASN A 450 -13.51 -4.17 -17.50
CA ASN A 450 -13.33 -5.59 -17.80
C ASN A 450 -11.85 -5.97 -18.06
N GLY A 451 -11.50 -7.24 -17.84
CA GLY A 451 -10.16 -7.75 -18.11
C GLY A 451 -9.09 -7.09 -17.24
N THR A 452 -8.16 -6.38 -17.86
CA THR A 452 -7.09 -5.59 -17.20
C THR A 452 -7.53 -4.17 -16.79
N GLY A 453 -8.62 -3.70 -17.40
CA GLY A 453 -9.20 -2.38 -17.23
C GLY A 453 -8.42 -1.25 -17.91
N TYR A 454 -9.11 -0.31 -18.53
CA TYR A 454 -8.48 0.85 -19.17
C TYR A 454 -9.45 2.03 -19.31
N ALA A 455 -8.90 3.23 -19.51
CA ALA A 455 -9.61 4.38 -20.06
C ALA A 455 -8.79 5.02 -21.19
N ARG A 456 -9.42 5.28 -22.34
CA ARG A 456 -8.85 6.10 -23.42
C ARG A 456 -9.25 7.55 -23.17
N ILE A 457 -8.28 8.45 -23.07
CA ILE A 457 -8.53 9.86 -22.77
C ILE A 457 -7.88 10.80 -23.80
N LEU A 458 -8.47 11.98 -23.93
CA LEU A 458 -7.94 13.12 -24.67
C LEU A 458 -7.60 14.24 -23.70
N VAL A 459 -6.48 14.94 -23.93
CA VAL A 459 -6.13 16.18 -23.21
C VAL A 459 -5.70 17.24 -24.21
N PHE A 460 -6.36 18.41 -24.19
CA PHE A 460 -6.06 19.49 -25.13
C PHE A 460 -6.46 20.87 -24.58
N ALA A 461 -5.74 21.91 -25.02
CA ALA A 461 -6.11 23.30 -24.78
C ALA A 461 -6.86 23.89 -25.99
N THR A 462 -7.97 24.61 -25.76
CA THR A 462 -8.82 25.13 -26.83
C THR A 462 -8.13 26.15 -27.76
N SER A 463 -7.07 26.83 -27.29
CA SER A 463 -6.26 27.70 -28.15
C SER A 463 -5.38 26.95 -29.16
N ARG A 464 -5.13 25.65 -28.93
CA ARG A 464 -4.25 24.82 -29.75
C ARG A 464 -5.05 24.00 -30.76
N GLN A 465 -5.96 23.17 -30.26
CA GLN A 465 -6.77 22.25 -31.05
C GLN A 465 -7.95 21.74 -30.20
N ASN A 466 -9.13 21.61 -30.80
CA ASN A 466 -10.24 20.88 -30.18
C ASN A 466 -10.23 19.44 -30.71
N LEU A 467 -10.14 18.45 -29.82
CA LEU A 467 -10.19 17.02 -30.17
C LEU A 467 -11.59 16.44 -29.90
N SER A 468 -12.00 15.43 -30.67
CA SER A 468 -13.20 14.62 -30.40
C SER A 468 -12.86 13.14 -30.33
N CYS A 469 -13.62 12.37 -29.56
CA CYS A 469 -13.49 10.93 -29.43
C CYS A 469 -13.80 10.16 -30.73
N ASP A 470 -14.58 10.78 -31.63
CA ASP A 470 -14.89 10.26 -32.98
C ASP A 470 -13.68 10.28 -33.93
N SER A 471 -12.59 10.95 -33.53
CA SER A 471 -11.34 10.98 -34.28
C SER A 471 -10.66 9.62 -34.19
N THR A 472 -10.99 8.69 -35.08
CA THR A 472 -10.09 7.56 -35.35
C THR A 472 -8.76 8.15 -35.83
N PRO A 473 -7.60 7.78 -35.24
CA PRO A 473 -6.33 8.30 -35.72
C PRO A 473 -6.18 7.97 -37.21
N ALA A 474 -5.90 9.00 -38.02
CA ALA A 474 -5.60 8.80 -39.43
C ALA A 474 -4.45 7.78 -39.53
N PRO A 475 -4.53 6.77 -40.40
CA PRO A 475 -3.53 5.71 -40.44
C PRO A 475 -2.16 6.35 -40.71
N VAL A 476 -1.25 6.20 -39.74
CA VAL A 476 0.14 6.65 -39.87
C VAL A 476 0.69 6.00 -41.13
N GLN A 477 0.97 6.81 -42.15
CA GLN A 477 1.58 6.32 -43.38
C GLN A 477 2.98 5.80 -43.01
N GLN A 478 3.11 4.47 -42.93
CA GLN A 478 4.43 3.85 -42.99
C GLN A 478 5.11 4.31 -44.28
N PRO A 479 6.42 4.65 -44.24
CA PRO A 479 7.14 5.01 -45.46
C PRO A 479 7.11 3.85 -46.44
N GLN A 480 6.39 4.04 -47.55
CA GLN A 480 6.13 3.02 -48.56
C GLN A 480 7.44 2.66 -49.28
N GLN A 481 8.03 1.50 -48.94
CA GLN A 481 9.15 0.96 -49.70
C GLN A 481 8.73 0.61 -51.13
N ALA A 482 9.63 0.88 -52.09
CA ALA A 482 9.34 0.72 -53.51
C ALA A 482 9.11 -0.74 -53.92
N PRO A 483 8.17 -1.03 -54.84
CA PRO A 483 7.85 -2.39 -55.25
C PRO A 483 8.93 -2.98 -56.16
N VAL A 484 9.52 -4.10 -55.75
CA VAL A 484 10.36 -4.93 -56.63
C VAL A 484 9.46 -5.86 -57.46
N GLN A 485 9.57 -5.78 -58.79
CA GLN A 485 8.77 -6.58 -59.72
C GLN A 485 9.28 -8.02 -59.81
N ALA A 486 8.34 -8.97 -59.99
CA ALA A 486 8.61 -10.32 -60.48
C ALA A 486 7.83 -10.58 -61.78
N PRO A 487 8.33 -11.43 -62.72
CA PRO A 487 7.82 -11.44 -64.10
C PRO A 487 6.55 -12.28 -64.30
N VAL A 488 5.72 -11.83 -65.24
CA VAL A 488 4.48 -12.47 -65.69
C VAL A 488 4.74 -13.49 -66.79
N GLN A 489 4.06 -14.64 -66.78
CA GLN A 489 3.60 -15.32 -68.00
C GLN A 489 2.18 -15.91 -67.83
N ALA A 490 1.35 -15.73 -68.86
CA ALA A 490 0.07 -16.40 -69.12
C ALA A 490 0.17 -17.05 -70.53
N PRO A 491 -0.76 -17.94 -70.98
CA PRO A 491 -1.97 -17.43 -71.69
C PRO A 491 -3.22 -18.37 -71.83
N VAL A 492 -4.41 -17.77 -72.13
CA VAL A 492 -5.42 -18.20 -73.18
C VAL A 492 -6.24 -19.53 -72.99
N GLN A 493 -7.54 -19.74 -73.33
CA GLN A 493 -8.70 -18.94 -73.85
C GLN A 493 -10.09 -19.65 -73.60
N MET A 494 -11.20 -19.05 -74.10
CA MET A 494 -12.66 -19.41 -74.02
C MET A 494 -13.10 -20.48 -75.09
N PRO A 495 -14.39 -20.71 -75.53
CA PRO A 495 -15.76 -20.19 -75.18
C PRO A 495 -17.00 -21.18 -75.26
N VAL A 496 -18.25 -20.62 -75.16
CA VAL A 496 -19.54 -20.95 -75.89
C VAL A 496 -20.80 -21.46 -75.11
N GLN A 497 -21.78 -20.53 -74.95
CA GLN A 497 -23.27 -20.50 -75.19
C GLN A 497 -24.34 -21.55 -74.70
N ALA A 498 -25.55 -20.96 -74.53
CA ALA A 498 -26.93 -21.34 -74.09
C ALA A 498 -27.68 -22.44 -74.93
N PRO A 499 -29.01 -22.78 -74.78
CA PRO A 499 -30.15 -22.08 -74.10
C PRO A 499 -31.33 -22.92 -73.48
N VAL A 500 -32.41 -22.23 -73.02
CA VAL A 500 -33.86 -22.70 -72.94
C VAL A 500 -34.22 -23.71 -71.80
N GLN A 501 -35.40 -23.74 -71.11
CA GLN A 501 -36.70 -22.99 -71.14
C GLN A 501 -37.41 -22.90 -69.73
N ALA A 502 -38.76 -22.85 -69.66
CA ALA A 502 -39.63 -22.85 -68.44
C ALA A 502 -40.84 -23.81 -68.59
N PRO A 503 -41.60 -24.16 -67.51
CA PRO A 503 -42.91 -23.50 -67.30
C PRO A 503 -43.48 -23.37 -65.85
N VAL A 504 -44.14 -22.22 -65.62
CA VAL A 504 -45.38 -21.87 -64.85
C VAL A 504 -46.08 -22.91 -63.91
N GLN A 505 -46.32 -22.58 -62.63
CA GLN A 505 -47.66 -22.21 -62.07
C GLN A 505 -47.74 -21.90 -60.53
N SER A 506 -48.71 -21.04 -60.22
CA SER A 506 -49.12 -20.27 -59.01
C SER A 506 -49.73 -21.08 -57.83
N PRO A 507 -50.37 -20.46 -56.80
CA PRO A 507 -49.91 -19.43 -55.84
C PRO A 507 -50.25 -19.77 -54.35
N VAL A 508 -49.50 -19.25 -53.36
CA VAL A 508 -49.90 -19.29 -51.93
C VAL A 508 -49.65 -17.94 -51.23
N GLN A 509 -50.50 -17.64 -50.23
CA GLN A 509 -50.74 -16.32 -49.63
C GLN A 509 -49.65 -15.82 -48.65
N ALA A 510 -49.62 -14.50 -48.44
CA ALA A 510 -48.70 -13.83 -47.52
C ALA A 510 -49.22 -13.84 -46.05
N PRO A 511 -48.36 -14.07 -45.03
CA PRO A 511 -48.72 -13.90 -43.62
C PRO A 511 -48.69 -12.43 -43.17
N VAL A 512 -49.61 -12.06 -42.28
CA VAL A 512 -49.71 -10.74 -41.65
C VAL A 512 -48.69 -10.57 -40.52
N LYS A 513 -48.14 -9.36 -40.37
CA LYS A 513 -47.14 -9.01 -39.34
C LYS A 513 -47.83 -8.68 -37.99
N PRO A 514 -47.41 -9.27 -36.86
CA PRO A 514 -47.97 -8.93 -35.53
C PRO A 514 -47.44 -7.58 -35.00
N PRO A 515 -48.14 -6.94 -34.03
CA PRO A 515 -47.85 -5.59 -33.55
C PRO A 515 -46.65 -5.52 -32.57
N THR A 516 -46.04 -4.33 -32.51
CA THR A 516 -44.91 -4.01 -31.63
C THR A 516 -45.29 -4.00 -30.14
N PRO A 517 -44.48 -4.57 -29.22
CA PRO A 517 -44.75 -4.49 -27.78
C PRO A 517 -44.61 -3.06 -27.22
N LYS A 518 -45.47 -2.69 -26.26
CA LYS A 518 -45.31 -1.48 -25.43
C LYS A 518 -44.29 -1.76 -24.32
N VAL A 519 -43.36 -0.84 -24.08
CA VAL A 519 -42.41 -0.92 -22.96
C VAL A 519 -43.07 -0.37 -21.70
N CYS A 520 -42.93 -1.11 -20.59
CA CYS A 520 -43.38 -0.71 -19.26
C CYS A 520 -42.16 -0.45 -18.38
N ASN A 521 -42.17 0.65 -17.62
CA ASN A 521 -41.14 0.99 -16.65
C ASN A 521 -41.73 1.06 -15.23
N ASP A 522 -41.01 0.50 -14.24
CA ASP A 522 -41.36 0.60 -12.82
C ASP A 522 -41.39 2.08 -12.38
N PHE A 523 -42.41 2.48 -11.61
CA PHE A 523 -42.54 3.88 -11.19
C PHE A 523 -43.19 4.04 -9.81
N PRO A 524 -42.53 4.68 -8.83
CA PRO A 524 -41.25 5.39 -8.95
C PRO A 524 -40.04 4.43 -9.01
N TYR A 525 -38.96 4.87 -9.67
CA TYR A 525 -37.78 4.04 -10.00
C TYR A 525 -37.02 3.46 -8.78
N ASN A 526 -37.21 4.04 -7.59
CA ASN A 526 -36.59 3.57 -6.34
C ASN A 526 -37.65 3.13 -5.31
N TRP A 527 -38.76 2.51 -5.75
CA TRP A 527 -39.76 1.97 -4.84
C TRP A 527 -39.24 0.69 -4.15
N SER A 528 -39.30 0.68 -2.83
CA SER A 528 -39.18 -0.51 -1.97
C SER A 528 -40.27 -0.49 -0.90
N ASP A 529 -40.58 -1.65 -0.33
CA ASP A 529 -41.40 -1.74 0.87
C ASP A 529 -40.59 -1.49 2.16
N ASN A 530 -41.26 -1.66 3.32
CA ASN A 530 -40.71 -1.42 4.65
C ASN A 530 -39.59 -2.41 5.05
N TYR A 531 -39.34 -3.48 4.28
CA TYR A 531 -38.24 -4.42 4.48
C TYR A 531 -37.05 -4.14 3.54
N GLY A 532 -37.20 -3.18 2.62
CA GLY A 532 -36.20 -2.85 1.60
C GLY A 532 -36.39 -3.62 0.29
N ASP A 533 -37.44 -4.43 0.16
CA ASP A 533 -37.68 -5.24 -1.03
C ASP A 533 -38.32 -4.39 -2.16
N GLY A 534 -37.59 -4.24 -3.26
CA GLY A 534 -38.00 -3.47 -4.44
C GLY A 534 -38.63 -4.30 -5.56
N CYS A 535 -38.97 -3.67 -6.70
CA CYS A 535 -39.66 -4.35 -7.81
C CYS A 535 -38.94 -5.60 -8.36
N SER A 536 -37.60 -5.67 -8.28
CA SER A 536 -36.83 -6.87 -8.63
C SER A 536 -37.16 -8.07 -7.74
N TRP A 537 -37.41 -7.85 -6.44
CA TRP A 537 -37.81 -8.91 -5.50
C TRP A 537 -39.23 -9.39 -5.81
N TYR A 538 -40.17 -8.48 -6.07
CA TYR A 538 -41.57 -8.83 -6.36
C TYR A 538 -41.73 -9.55 -7.71
N GLY A 539 -40.85 -9.30 -8.69
CA GLY A 539 -40.85 -9.95 -10.00
C GLY A 539 -40.48 -11.43 -10.00
N GLU A 540 -40.00 -11.99 -8.89
CA GLU A 540 -39.77 -13.43 -8.77
C GLU A 540 -41.08 -14.23 -8.58
N LYS A 541 -41.09 -15.46 -9.12
CA LYS A 541 -42.30 -16.26 -9.35
C LYS A 541 -43.24 -16.35 -8.14
N GLY A 542 -44.44 -15.78 -8.30
CA GLY A 542 -45.55 -15.88 -7.35
C GLY A 542 -45.63 -14.76 -6.31
N ARG A 543 -44.58 -13.93 -6.14
CA ARG A 543 -44.56 -12.91 -5.08
C ARG A 543 -45.59 -11.79 -5.30
N CYS A 544 -45.79 -11.32 -6.54
CA CYS A 544 -46.89 -10.40 -6.87
C CYS A 544 -48.28 -10.91 -6.43
N ASN A 545 -48.54 -12.22 -6.56
CA ASN A 545 -49.86 -12.80 -6.25
C ASN A 545 -50.11 -12.97 -4.74
N VAL A 546 -49.06 -13.16 -3.94
CA VAL A 546 -49.16 -13.39 -2.49
C VAL A 546 -48.96 -12.10 -1.69
N TYR A 547 -48.02 -11.26 -2.12
CA TYR A 547 -47.57 -10.07 -1.39
C TYR A 547 -47.86 -8.75 -2.14
N GLY A 548 -48.05 -8.80 -3.46
CA GLY A 548 -48.08 -7.59 -4.29
C GLY A 548 -49.28 -6.65 -4.08
N ALA A 549 -50.33 -7.12 -3.40
CA ALA A 549 -51.52 -6.33 -3.04
C ALA A 549 -51.49 -5.74 -1.60
N TRP A 550 -50.41 -5.97 -0.84
CA TRP A 550 -50.31 -5.51 0.54
C TRP A 550 -50.02 -4.00 0.57
N GLN A 551 -50.76 -3.26 1.39
CA GLN A 551 -50.64 -1.81 1.50
C GLN A 551 -49.61 -1.41 2.55
N TRP A 552 -48.52 -0.81 2.11
CA TRP A 552 -47.44 -0.30 2.97
C TRP A 552 -47.65 1.20 3.27
N GLN A 553 -46.88 1.76 4.22
CA GLN A 553 -47.10 3.12 4.76
C GLN A 553 -47.09 4.26 3.73
N ASN A 554 -46.54 4.02 2.54
CA ASN A 554 -46.52 4.97 1.42
C ASN A 554 -47.78 4.89 0.50
N GLY A 555 -48.80 4.10 0.85
CA GLY A 555 -50.09 4.06 0.16
C GLY A 555 -50.05 3.49 -1.27
N LYS A 556 -49.01 2.73 -1.60
CA LYS A 556 -48.78 2.08 -2.91
C LYS A 556 -48.38 0.62 -2.72
N THR A 557 -48.91 -0.25 -3.58
CA THR A 557 -48.64 -1.69 -3.60
C THR A 557 -47.72 -2.05 -4.76
N ALA A 558 -47.03 -3.20 -4.71
CA ALA A 558 -46.18 -3.63 -5.82
C ALA A 558 -46.97 -3.80 -7.13
N ASN A 559 -48.25 -4.20 -7.03
CA ASN A 559 -49.16 -4.31 -8.17
C ASN A 559 -49.49 -2.95 -8.82
N ASP A 560 -49.28 -1.82 -8.13
CA ASP A 560 -49.47 -0.48 -8.70
C ASP A 560 -48.20 0.03 -9.40
N VAL A 561 -47.03 -0.26 -8.86
CA VAL A 561 -45.76 0.43 -9.20
C VAL A 561 -44.78 -0.42 -10.01
N CYS A 562 -44.86 -1.75 -9.93
CA CYS A 562 -43.95 -2.67 -10.60
C CYS A 562 -44.59 -3.30 -11.85
N CYS A 563 -43.96 -3.14 -13.00
CA CYS A 563 -44.35 -3.76 -14.27
C CYS A 563 -44.36 -5.28 -14.21
N ALA A 564 -43.46 -5.89 -13.43
CA ALA A 564 -43.43 -7.33 -13.21
C ALA A 564 -44.70 -7.86 -12.49
N CYS A 565 -45.42 -6.99 -11.78
CA CYS A 565 -46.70 -7.27 -11.15
C CYS A 565 -47.93 -6.72 -11.91
N GLY A 566 -47.73 -6.20 -13.13
CA GLY A 566 -48.79 -5.61 -13.96
C GLY A 566 -49.07 -4.13 -13.72
N GLY A 567 -48.31 -3.47 -12.83
CA GLY A 567 -48.37 -2.04 -12.57
C GLY A 567 -47.38 -1.24 -13.42
N GLY A 568 -46.85 -0.15 -12.87
CA GLY A 568 -45.84 0.71 -13.50
C GLY A 568 -46.43 1.68 -14.54
N ARG A 569 -45.58 2.27 -15.38
CA ARG A 569 -45.97 3.24 -16.43
C ARG A 569 -45.53 2.78 -17.82
N LEU A 570 -46.44 2.86 -18.78
CA LEU A 570 -46.17 2.56 -20.19
C LEU A 570 -45.48 3.75 -20.88
N GLY A 571 -44.32 3.50 -21.48
CA GLY A 571 -43.54 4.48 -22.26
C GLY A 571 -43.99 4.56 -23.73
N ALA A 572 -43.84 5.74 -24.35
CA ALA A 572 -44.10 5.96 -25.76
C ALA A 572 -42.82 5.76 -26.61
N PRO A 573 -42.92 5.19 -27.84
CA PRO A 573 -41.76 4.98 -28.71
C PRO A 573 -41.31 6.26 -29.44
N SER A 574 -40.00 6.41 -29.63
CA SER A 574 -39.34 7.54 -30.33
C SER A 574 -38.66 7.08 -31.64
N PRO A 575 -38.41 7.96 -32.63
CA PRO A 575 -38.37 7.56 -34.05
C PRO A 575 -37.01 7.06 -34.56
N THR A 576 -37.07 6.25 -35.62
CA THR A 576 -35.90 5.74 -36.36
C THR A 576 -35.85 6.35 -37.77
N SER A 577 -34.66 6.68 -38.27
CA SER A 577 -34.42 7.06 -39.67
C SER A 577 -33.45 6.08 -40.37
N PRO A 578 -33.48 5.97 -41.71
CA PRO A 578 -33.18 4.70 -42.37
C PRO A 578 -31.79 4.63 -43.02
N THR A 579 -31.26 3.40 -43.14
CA THR A 579 -30.11 3.11 -44.01
C THR A 579 -30.48 2.07 -45.05
N THR A 580 -30.26 2.39 -46.33
CA THR A 580 -30.60 1.53 -47.47
C THR A 580 -29.40 0.66 -47.86
N LYS A 581 -29.58 -0.66 -47.99
CA LYS A 581 -29.05 -1.48 -49.09
C LYS A 581 -29.49 -2.95 -49.03
N ALA A 582 -29.65 -3.52 -50.22
CA ALA A 582 -29.85 -4.94 -50.55
C ALA A 582 -29.31 -5.13 -52.00
N PRO A 583 -29.17 -6.36 -52.56
CA PRO A 583 -29.46 -7.68 -51.99
C PRO A 583 -28.33 -8.74 -52.11
N THR A 584 -28.66 -9.94 -51.61
CA THR A 584 -27.99 -11.26 -51.60
C THR A 584 -27.76 -11.87 -53.02
N ILE A 585 -27.24 -13.10 -53.28
CA ILE A 585 -27.60 -14.45 -52.76
C ILE A 585 -26.54 -15.54 -53.04
N SER A 586 -26.54 -16.63 -52.23
CA SER A 586 -25.89 -17.95 -52.48
C SER A 586 -26.80 -18.93 -53.26
N PRO A 587 -26.33 -20.15 -53.64
CA PRO A 587 -26.68 -21.39 -52.91
C PRO A 587 -25.58 -22.50 -52.96
N THR A 588 -25.84 -23.83 -52.80
CA THR A 588 -26.17 -24.62 -51.57
C THR A 588 -26.28 -26.14 -51.90
N SER A 589 -25.65 -27.08 -51.16
CA SER A 589 -26.15 -28.49 -51.00
C SER A 589 -25.40 -29.40 -49.99
N SER A 590 -26.15 -30.34 -49.38
CA SER A 590 -25.79 -31.35 -48.34
C SER A 590 -25.54 -32.76 -48.97
N PRO A 591 -25.35 -33.95 -48.28
CA PRO A 591 -25.99 -34.46 -47.04
C PRO A 591 -25.10 -35.33 -46.06
N VAL A 592 -25.74 -35.94 -45.02
CA VAL A 592 -25.23 -36.65 -43.80
C VAL A 592 -26.33 -37.69 -43.38
N PRO A 593 -26.14 -38.90 -42.74
CA PRO A 593 -25.21 -39.40 -41.67
C PRO A 593 -24.51 -40.77 -42.07
N PRO A 594 -24.12 -41.79 -41.22
CA PRO A 594 -24.16 -42.03 -39.75
C PRO A 594 -22.92 -42.74 -39.07
N THR A 595 -23.12 -43.22 -37.83
CA THR A 595 -22.25 -43.94 -36.85
C THR A 595 -22.39 -45.51 -36.92
N PRO A 596 -21.70 -46.42 -36.13
CA PRO A 596 -20.92 -46.27 -34.86
C PRO A 596 -19.62 -47.16 -34.61
N THR A 597 -18.88 -46.81 -33.53
CA THR A 597 -18.12 -47.61 -32.50
C THR A 597 -17.31 -48.91 -32.75
N ALA A 598 -16.02 -48.95 -32.29
CA ALA A 598 -15.40 -50.07 -31.49
C ALA A 598 -13.96 -49.76 -30.93
N PHE A 599 -13.61 -50.34 -29.77
CA PHE A 599 -12.27 -50.38 -29.11
C PHE A 599 -11.53 -51.73 -29.39
N PRO A 600 -10.20 -51.87 -29.16
CA PRO A 600 -9.72 -52.46 -27.88
C PRO A 600 -8.35 -51.95 -27.35
N THR A 601 -7.97 -52.45 -26.16
CA THR A 601 -6.86 -52.03 -25.27
C THR A 601 -5.79 -53.12 -25.11
N SER A 602 -4.49 -52.79 -24.88
CA SER A 602 -3.50 -53.54 -24.04
C SER A 602 -2.03 -53.07 -24.28
N VAL A 603 -1.02 -53.56 -23.57
CA VAL A 603 -0.37 -53.12 -22.30
C VAL A 603 1.10 -53.64 -22.23
N VAL A 604 1.97 -53.01 -21.40
CA VAL A 604 3.12 -53.61 -20.64
C VAL A 604 4.51 -53.86 -21.31
N SER A 605 5.49 -52.98 -20.99
CA SER A 605 6.69 -53.18 -20.11
C SER A 605 8.05 -53.82 -20.53
N THR A 606 9.13 -53.15 -20.05
CA THR A 606 10.42 -53.62 -19.43
C THR A 606 11.70 -54.09 -20.21
N ASP A 607 12.80 -53.36 -19.90
CA ASP A 607 14.19 -53.75 -19.52
C ASP A 607 15.33 -54.19 -20.51
N ALA A 608 16.57 -53.96 -20.03
CA ALA A 608 17.90 -54.01 -20.70
C ALA A 608 18.64 -55.39 -20.47
N PRO A 609 20.01 -55.61 -20.43
CA PRO A 609 21.20 -54.73 -20.22
C PRO A 609 22.54 -55.14 -20.96
N SER A 610 23.73 -54.72 -20.42
CA SER A 610 25.14 -55.25 -20.57
C SER A 610 26.16 -54.37 -21.37
N LYS A 611 27.46 -54.12 -21.04
CA LYS A 611 28.39 -54.37 -19.88
C LYS A 611 29.66 -53.44 -19.93
N ALA A 612 30.50 -53.40 -18.86
CA ALA A 612 31.77 -52.61 -18.68
C ALA A 612 33.09 -53.45 -18.83
N PRO A 613 34.36 -52.94 -18.65
CA PRO A 613 35.02 -52.63 -17.32
C PRO A 613 36.11 -51.47 -17.27
N ILE A 614 36.42 -50.70 -16.19
CA ILE A 614 37.18 -50.81 -14.88
C ILE A 614 38.73 -50.54 -14.88
N ILE A 615 39.25 -49.86 -13.81
CA ILE A 615 40.65 -49.66 -13.25
C ILE A 615 41.23 -48.21 -13.42
N SER A 616 41.97 -47.51 -12.50
CA SER A 616 42.19 -47.54 -11.02
C SER A 616 43.08 -46.35 -10.48
N THR A 617 42.99 -46.03 -9.17
CA THR A 617 43.99 -45.42 -8.19
C THR A 617 44.85 -44.16 -8.47
N ASP A 618 44.70 -43.10 -7.64
CA ASP A 618 45.68 -42.65 -6.59
C ASP A 618 45.29 -41.34 -5.85
N ALA A 619 45.99 -41.01 -4.74
CA ALA A 619 45.92 -39.79 -3.90
C ALA A 619 47.37 -39.23 -3.69
N PRO A 620 47.68 -37.98 -3.23
CA PRO A 620 46.96 -37.17 -2.22
C PRO A 620 47.05 -35.59 -2.27
N THR A 621 46.37 -34.93 -1.30
CA THR A 621 46.65 -33.61 -0.66
C THR A 621 46.49 -32.23 -1.35
N LYS A 622 45.79 -31.34 -0.60
CA LYS A 622 45.88 -29.87 -0.45
C LYS A 622 45.34 -28.89 -1.54
N SER A 623 44.14 -28.38 -1.23
CA SER A 623 43.79 -26.94 -1.08
C SER A 623 43.96 -25.97 -2.25
N THR A 624 42.83 -25.53 -2.82
CA THR A 624 42.40 -24.11 -2.80
C THR A 624 40.86 -24.02 -2.93
N SER A 625 40.29 -22.89 -2.50
CA SER A 625 38.84 -22.61 -2.45
C SER A 625 38.11 -22.75 -3.80
N SER A 626 36.95 -23.41 -3.78
CA SER A 626 35.90 -23.25 -4.80
C SER A 626 34.51 -23.40 -4.17
N LYS A 627 33.65 -22.39 -4.36
CA LYS A 627 32.25 -22.31 -3.90
C LYS A 627 31.44 -23.55 -4.34
N PRO A 628 30.74 -24.28 -3.43
CA PRO A 628 29.89 -25.40 -3.83
C PRO A 628 28.65 -24.90 -4.58
N THR A 629 28.59 -25.17 -5.88
CA THR A 629 27.41 -24.87 -6.70
C THR A 629 26.59 -26.14 -6.84
N ASN A 630 25.49 -26.29 -6.09
CA ASN A 630 24.23 -26.92 -6.53
C ASN A 630 23.23 -27.11 -5.38
N ARG A 631 21.97 -26.75 -5.65
CA ARG A 631 20.80 -26.90 -4.78
C ARG A 631 20.48 -28.38 -4.52
N PRO A 632 20.40 -28.86 -3.26
CA PRO A 632 19.77 -30.13 -2.95
C PRO A 632 18.26 -30.03 -3.26
N ASN A 633 17.72 -30.98 -4.04
CA ASN A 633 16.26 -31.08 -4.20
C ASN A 633 15.59 -31.26 -2.84
N SER A 634 14.50 -30.54 -2.60
CA SER A 634 13.74 -30.61 -1.35
C SER A 634 13.35 -32.05 -1.03
N GLY A 635 13.76 -32.52 0.16
CA GLY A 635 13.46 -33.87 0.62
C GLY A 635 11.95 -34.06 0.82
N PRO A 636 11.44 -35.30 0.71
CA PRO A 636 10.03 -35.56 0.93
C PRO A 636 9.63 -35.24 2.37
N CYS A 637 8.52 -34.53 2.51
CA CYS A 637 7.83 -34.21 3.76
C CYS A 637 7.71 -35.46 4.66
N LEU A 638 8.20 -35.42 5.92
CA LEU A 638 8.16 -36.55 6.85
C LEU A 638 7.33 -36.26 8.11
N ASP A 639 6.55 -37.24 8.52
CA ASP A 639 5.83 -37.24 9.80
C ASP A 639 6.77 -37.46 11.00
N ALA A 640 6.39 -36.95 12.18
CA ALA A 640 7.11 -37.23 13.42
C ALA A 640 7.22 -38.73 13.69
N LYS A 641 8.45 -39.26 13.68
CA LYS A 641 8.77 -40.68 13.95
C LYS A 641 8.37 -41.16 15.36
N SER A 642 8.11 -40.25 16.30
CA SER A 642 7.76 -40.56 17.70
C SER A 642 6.36 -40.05 18.09
N LYS A 643 5.89 -40.35 19.31
CA LYS A 643 4.57 -39.88 19.79
C LYS A 643 4.60 -38.37 20.09
N ALA A 644 4.10 -37.58 19.16
CA ALA A 644 3.88 -36.14 19.31
C ALA A 644 2.78 -35.81 20.33
N ILE A 645 2.77 -34.56 20.78
CA ILE A 645 1.73 -33.98 21.63
C ILE A 645 0.71 -33.29 20.72
N PHE A 646 -0.56 -33.55 20.95
CA PHE A 646 -1.68 -32.86 20.31
C PHE A 646 -2.64 -32.33 21.37
N TYR A 647 -3.49 -31.38 20.99
CA TYR A 647 -4.54 -30.85 21.86
C TYR A 647 -5.91 -31.14 21.25
N ARG A 648 -6.80 -31.73 22.06
CA ARG A 648 -8.18 -32.04 21.69
C ARG A 648 -9.09 -31.56 22.80
N ASN A 649 -9.98 -30.61 22.49
CA ASN A 649 -10.91 -30.01 23.46
C ASN A 649 -10.17 -29.49 24.72
N GLY A 650 -9.07 -28.75 24.51
CA GLY A 650 -8.17 -28.28 25.59
C GLY A 650 -7.24 -29.34 26.20
N ALA A 651 -7.58 -30.63 26.11
CA ALA A 651 -6.81 -31.70 26.74
C ALA A 651 -5.57 -32.13 25.92
N LYS A 652 -4.43 -32.25 26.60
CA LYS A 652 -3.14 -32.70 26.05
C LYS A 652 -3.14 -34.22 25.85
N ILE A 653 -2.95 -34.69 24.61
CA ILE A 653 -2.87 -36.12 24.26
C ILE A 653 -1.55 -36.44 23.57
N LYS A 654 -0.92 -37.59 23.89
CA LYS A 654 0.35 -38.04 23.29
C LYS A 654 0.11 -39.23 22.35
N LYS A 655 0.24 -39.05 21.03
CA LYS A 655 -0.09 -40.06 19.99
C LYS A 655 0.94 -40.02 18.82
N PRO A 656 1.13 -41.11 18.06
CA PRO A 656 1.97 -41.10 16.84
C PRO A 656 1.18 -40.60 15.62
N CYS A 657 1.84 -40.23 14.52
CA CYS A 657 1.14 -39.77 13.30
C CYS A 657 0.22 -40.82 12.65
N LYS A 658 0.50 -42.12 12.84
CA LYS A 658 -0.44 -43.21 12.52
C LYS A 658 -1.81 -43.09 13.23
N TRP A 659 -1.92 -42.29 14.29
CA TRP A 659 -3.21 -41.90 14.87
C TRP A 659 -3.90 -40.81 14.05
N VAL A 660 -3.19 -39.76 13.61
CA VAL A 660 -3.77 -38.73 12.73
C VAL A 660 -4.27 -39.35 11.42
N ALA A 661 -3.46 -40.22 10.81
CA ALA A 661 -3.77 -40.92 9.56
C ALA A 661 -4.99 -41.85 9.59
N ARG A 662 -5.57 -42.17 10.76
CA ARG A 662 -6.83 -42.93 10.86
C ARG A 662 -8.07 -42.10 10.51
N MET A 663 -7.99 -40.78 10.60
CA MET A 663 -9.09 -39.85 10.27
C MET A 663 -8.48 -38.53 9.78
N PRO A 664 -7.75 -38.53 8.64
CA PRO A 664 -6.89 -37.40 8.27
C PRO A 664 -7.69 -36.11 8.06
N ASN A 665 -8.79 -36.13 7.29
CA ASN A 665 -9.70 -34.98 7.11
C ASN A 665 -10.11 -34.32 8.43
N ALA A 666 -10.56 -35.10 9.41
CA ALA A 666 -11.04 -34.56 10.69
C ALA A 666 -9.90 -34.16 11.63
N ARG A 667 -8.78 -34.89 11.64
CA ARG A 667 -7.67 -34.66 12.59
C ARG A 667 -6.72 -33.58 12.12
N CYS A 668 -6.40 -33.52 10.83
CA CYS A 668 -5.60 -32.44 10.24
C CYS A 668 -6.33 -31.09 10.30
N ARG A 669 -7.68 -31.08 10.22
CA ARG A 669 -8.47 -29.85 10.37
C ARG A 669 -8.71 -29.44 11.83
N ASN A 670 -9.09 -30.37 12.71
CA ASN A 670 -9.68 -30.03 14.01
C ASN A 670 -8.79 -30.37 15.24
N ILE A 671 -7.58 -30.89 15.06
CA ILE A 671 -6.67 -31.20 16.18
C ILE A 671 -5.46 -30.26 16.12
N ALA A 672 -5.34 -29.38 17.11
CA ALA A 672 -4.21 -28.48 17.21
C ALA A 672 -2.90 -29.26 17.39
N GLY A 673 -1.91 -28.90 16.56
CA GLY A 673 -0.64 -29.62 16.42
C GLY A 673 -0.64 -30.73 15.35
N ALA A 674 -1.78 -31.13 14.76
CA ALA A 674 -1.81 -32.22 13.77
C ALA A 674 -1.01 -31.89 12.50
N LYS A 675 -1.30 -30.75 11.86
CA LYS A 675 -0.55 -30.29 10.66
C LYS A 675 0.94 -30.08 10.96
N LYS A 676 1.26 -29.57 12.16
CA LYS A 676 2.61 -29.25 12.66
C LYS A 676 3.48 -30.47 12.96
N HIS A 677 2.89 -31.60 13.37
CA HIS A 677 3.64 -32.80 13.75
C HIS A 677 3.51 -33.96 12.76
N CYS A 678 2.50 -33.92 11.88
CA CYS A 678 2.25 -34.93 10.87
C CYS A 678 2.01 -34.28 9.49
N PRO A 679 2.96 -33.49 8.97
CA PRO A 679 2.77 -32.74 7.73
C PRO A 679 2.60 -33.66 6.52
N SER A 680 3.25 -34.82 6.48
CA SER A 680 3.05 -35.80 5.40
C SER A 680 1.66 -36.42 5.43
N THR A 681 1.15 -36.78 6.62
CA THR A 681 -0.24 -37.27 6.78
C THR A 681 -1.28 -36.19 6.45
N CYS A 682 -0.94 -34.91 6.63
CA CYS A 682 -1.88 -33.80 6.47
C CYS A 682 -1.79 -33.05 5.13
N LYS A 683 -0.83 -33.39 4.27
CA LYS A 683 -0.54 -32.70 3.01
C LYS A 683 -1.80 -32.48 2.15
N ASP A 684 -2.53 -33.55 1.88
CA ASP A 684 -3.69 -33.53 0.97
C ASP A 684 -5.03 -33.20 1.70
N HIS A 685 -4.95 -32.86 2.99
CA HIS A 685 -6.11 -32.74 3.89
C HIS A 685 -6.12 -31.42 4.70
N GLY A 686 -5.17 -30.51 4.41
CA GLY A 686 -4.81 -29.40 5.31
C GLY A 686 -4.91 -27.96 4.74
N GLY A 687 -4.98 -27.77 3.43
CA GLY A 687 -5.25 -26.48 2.77
C GLY A 687 -4.08 -25.48 2.68
N LEU A 688 -2.87 -25.82 3.13
CA LEU A 688 -1.65 -25.03 2.98
C LEU A 688 -0.46 -25.99 2.83
N ASP A 689 0.55 -25.64 2.02
CA ASP A 689 1.72 -26.49 1.76
C ASP A 689 2.80 -26.32 2.84
N PHE A 690 2.62 -27.03 3.96
CA PHE A 690 3.53 -26.98 5.12
C PHE A 690 4.91 -27.63 4.87
N CYS A 691 5.17 -28.19 3.69
CA CYS A 691 6.37 -29.00 3.43
C CYS A 691 7.66 -28.19 3.22
N ASN A 692 7.58 -26.85 3.19
CA ASN A 692 8.76 -25.98 3.04
C ASN A 692 9.23 -25.34 4.37
N GLN A 693 8.52 -25.50 5.50
CA GLN A 693 8.86 -24.80 6.76
C GLN A 693 9.87 -25.55 7.65
N ASP A 694 10.66 -24.79 8.42
CA ASP A 694 11.56 -25.34 9.45
C ASP A 694 10.81 -26.07 10.57
N SER A 695 11.35 -27.21 11.01
CA SER A 695 10.83 -27.96 12.15
C SER A 695 10.90 -27.15 13.45
N PRO A 696 9.76 -26.86 14.11
CA PRO A 696 9.71 -26.11 15.36
C PRO A 696 9.99 -26.99 16.59
N LEU A 697 10.60 -28.16 16.38
CA LEU A 697 10.96 -29.11 17.43
C LEU A 697 12.47 -29.28 17.48
N ARG A 698 12.99 -29.66 18.65
CA ARG A 698 14.31 -30.27 18.74
C ARG A 698 14.27 -31.73 18.32
N PHE A 699 15.25 -32.17 17.56
CA PHE A 699 15.45 -33.54 17.09
C PHE A 699 16.87 -34.00 17.40
N PHE A 700 17.13 -35.30 17.40
CA PHE A 700 18.39 -35.87 17.89
C PHE A 700 19.28 -36.27 16.71
N ILE A 701 20.44 -35.65 16.59
CA ILE A 701 21.44 -35.88 15.54
C ILE A 701 22.81 -36.01 16.22
N GLU A 702 23.59 -37.01 15.80
CA GLU A 702 24.99 -37.25 16.24
C GLU A 702 25.22 -37.12 17.75
N GLY A 703 24.29 -37.64 18.56
CA GLY A 703 24.39 -37.65 20.02
C GLY A 703 23.84 -36.41 20.73
N SER A 704 23.36 -35.40 19.99
CA SER A 704 22.89 -34.11 20.53
C SER A 704 21.45 -33.77 20.13
N TRP A 705 20.74 -33.03 20.99
CA TRP A 705 19.41 -32.48 20.66
C TRP A 705 19.54 -31.09 20.04
N ILE A 706 19.15 -30.96 18.77
CA ILE A 706 19.36 -29.78 17.93
C ILE A 706 18.00 -29.23 17.47
N THR A 707 17.85 -27.90 17.43
CA THR A 707 16.73 -27.18 16.78
C THR A 707 17.22 -26.54 15.47
N CYS A 708 16.34 -26.22 14.52
CA CYS A 708 16.74 -25.55 13.28
C CYS A 708 17.54 -24.26 13.54
N VAL A 709 17.05 -23.41 14.46
CA VAL A 709 17.70 -22.16 14.89
C VAL A 709 19.12 -22.38 15.43
N ASN A 710 19.37 -23.46 16.17
CA ASN A 710 20.69 -23.75 16.71
C ASN A 710 21.60 -24.42 15.66
N GLY A 711 21.06 -25.33 14.86
CA GLY A 711 21.84 -26.05 13.85
C GLY A 711 22.20 -25.22 12.63
N ARG A 712 21.46 -24.14 12.33
CA ARG A 712 21.87 -23.11 11.35
C ARG A 712 23.24 -22.48 11.67
N LYS A 713 23.73 -22.60 12.90
CA LYS A 713 25.07 -22.08 13.28
C LYS A 713 26.21 -23.03 12.92
N ASP A 714 25.90 -24.24 12.44
CA ASP A 714 26.87 -25.24 11.99
C ASP A 714 26.60 -25.62 10.52
N PRO A 715 27.41 -25.11 9.57
CA PRO A 715 27.28 -25.44 8.14
C PRO A 715 27.39 -26.94 7.83
N GLY A 716 28.07 -27.71 8.68
CA GLY A 716 28.20 -29.16 8.53
C GLY A 716 26.87 -29.89 8.68
N LEU A 717 25.95 -29.38 9.50
CA LEU A 717 24.63 -29.98 9.68
C LEU A 717 23.77 -29.90 8.42
N CYS A 718 23.87 -28.82 7.62
CA CYS A 718 23.09 -28.72 6.38
C CYS A 718 23.56 -29.68 5.27
N ALA A 719 24.77 -30.23 5.36
CA ALA A 719 25.19 -31.37 4.54
C ALA A 719 24.54 -32.70 5.00
N GLN A 720 24.06 -32.79 6.25
CA GLN A 720 23.39 -33.97 6.78
C GLN A 720 21.91 -33.98 6.37
N LYS A 721 21.53 -35.02 5.62
CA LYS A 721 20.16 -35.20 5.09
C LYS A 721 19.07 -35.14 6.18
N GLU A 722 19.36 -35.61 7.39
CA GLU A 722 18.37 -35.60 8.49
C GLU A 722 18.09 -34.19 9.02
N PHE A 723 19.09 -33.29 9.03
CA PHE A 723 18.91 -31.89 9.40
C PHE A 723 18.29 -31.09 8.26
N SER A 724 18.84 -31.18 7.03
CA SER A 724 18.33 -30.39 5.90
C SER A 724 16.90 -30.74 5.46
N THR A 725 16.46 -32.00 5.65
CA THR A 725 15.03 -32.37 5.45
C THR A 725 14.13 -31.87 6.58
N SER A 726 14.68 -31.61 7.78
CA SER A 726 13.93 -31.11 8.94
C SER A 726 13.92 -29.58 9.02
N CYS A 727 14.90 -28.91 8.40
CA CYS A 727 15.18 -27.49 8.54
C CYS A 727 15.54 -26.83 7.20
N PRO A 728 14.67 -26.90 6.18
CA PRO A 728 14.96 -26.39 4.84
C PRO A 728 15.27 -24.89 4.81
N TYR A 729 14.49 -24.03 5.50
CA TYR A 729 14.75 -22.58 5.53
C TYR A 729 16.05 -22.24 6.27
N SER A 730 16.33 -22.92 7.38
CA SER A 730 17.59 -22.72 8.11
C SER A 730 18.82 -23.11 7.30
N CYS A 731 18.67 -24.02 6.33
CA CYS A 731 19.74 -24.36 5.39
C CYS A 731 19.81 -23.42 4.19
N ASP A 732 18.68 -23.00 3.61
CA ASP A 732 18.66 -22.00 2.52
C ASP A 732 19.28 -20.67 2.98
N TRP A 733 18.88 -20.17 4.16
CA TRP A 733 19.79 -19.83 5.27
C TRP A 733 21.26 -19.48 4.92
N LEU A 734 22.05 -20.55 4.77
CA LEU A 734 23.52 -20.52 4.74
C LEU A 734 24.12 -20.51 3.33
N TYR A 735 23.29 -20.63 2.29
CA TYR A 735 23.73 -20.69 0.90
C TYR A 735 23.43 -19.41 0.09
N ASN A 736 22.71 -18.47 0.70
CA ASN A 736 22.54 -17.08 0.24
C ASN A 736 23.31 -16.13 1.16
#